data_AF-A0A810LCE1-F1
#
_entry.id   AF-A0A810LCE1-F1
#
_cell.length_a   1.000
_cell.length_b   1.000
_cell.length_c   1.000
_cell.angle_alpha   90.00
_cell.angle_beta   90.00
_cell.angle_gamma   90.00
#
_symmetry.space_group_name_H-M   'P 1'
#
loop_
_entity.id
_entity.type
_entity.pdbx_description
1 polymer ?
#
loop_
_entity_poly.entity_id
_entity_poly.type
_entity_poly.pdbx_seq_one_letter_code
_entity_poly.pdbx_strand_id
1 'polypeptide(L)'
;MDTQLAPGKMIRVAAGGIGSDPIAQELAARGVSPGVLIPVLLPRGLELAVILCRILRLGAGYVALDERWPDERVRRICSVLDAPVVVTDQPWRVERGWCPPELYALDSATLRVPAPFGSVAPDAVFAAFFTSGSTGEPKGVATTYRAVRALLAPGAMPLRLDSATVMTVAAPPPWDAFALELWGPLCNGGSCLLPAGEQLSPGQVREGVARDGLNTVWLTSSLFNLFVEEDVGAFTGLSQVATGGERLSVDHVREFLRAHPGIRLFNGYGPVENCIFSTMHAVTPDDCDLSTGIPIGTGVAGTGVHVLDGDRRCGPGEIGEICLTGDRLSPGYLGDPESTRRAFGWIDVAGRPTRCYRTGDLGWQDERGRFHYHGRLDRQVKILGHRIEPAEIERCLAEHPGVDQCAVIGLTRPGDAGTELVACYRSRGHVADDELRAYLRNRLPAYLVPARWLRLDQVPLLDNGKIDLAMVRSKAESAMRRHTVAASIEGSSAGRPSAGGPAEQIMTELPALVREATGVEVASLDDSLVDAGADSLALLRLCLRAAHRFGGDVAVADLLARPTTRTLAELLDQGATPCQPTGPAGSAERPLTPTQAAFLVTEAVEPANRQAWHCTLVWRVTGTVDAAALRRAIGWVHRRHPALHARYPTEPPFEQARTDPPTEPEFHLLRCPDDPIAAARLDAVLNDPFDLDRGPAWRAALVTGAEPDRALFGLAVHHVAFDGWSEHIVARDLTAAYRSEVAGTPRETRWYADPLPWPITAPVDGARLRSRRRDLAAELLGTPPFRLPAPVGRGDDSTGVVVQQLDVDQTRRCHTVAAAWHSTPFVVGLAGYAAAARQLTGADDVPIAVPVAQRGVASQHAVGCLLNLLCLRMRMSSGDRSAALVDAARNALHRGLRTQAVPFPEAVGLLRSRADLGRPVVPYLFAVQQNEPPVLDLPGCRAELSRPAPHRAGFEFQLELRLPAGSPGEVVALYRRSAVDREAITRFVAGFVAFVTGATDDASQAGP
;
A
#
# COMPACT_ATOMS: atom_id res chain seq x y z
N MET A 1 21.47 2.26 -21.43
CA MET A 1 22.05 3.26 -20.51
C MET A 1 20.89 3.75 -19.69
N ASP A 2 20.72 3.10 -18.54
CA ASP A 2 19.50 3.06 -17.74
C ASP A 2 19.40 4.27 -16.80
N THR A 3 18.35 5.07 -16.97
CA THR A 3 18.03 6.24 -16.16
C THR A 3 16.70 6.03 -15.43
N GLN A 4 16.69 5.11 -14.48
CA GLN A 4 15.75 5.14 -13.35
C GLN A 4 16.55 5.23 -12.06
N LEU A 5 16.43 6.37 -11.38
CA LEU A 5 17.05 6.61 -10.07
C LEU A 5 16.43 5.63 -9.06
N ALA A 6 17.24 4.72 -8.50
CA ALA A 6 16.79 3.72 -7.52
C ALA A 6 16.26 4.38 -6.21
N PRO A 7 15.28 3.75 -5.52
CA PRO A 7 14.88 4.13 -4.16
C PRO A 7 16.07 4.12 -3.19
N GLY A 8 16.16 5.09 -2.27
CA GLY A 8 17.25 5.19 -1.30
C GLY A 8 18.42 6.12 -1.69
N LYS A 9 18.27 6.96 -2.72
CA LYS A 9 19.28 7.98 -3.05
C LYS A 9 19.19 9.18 -2.11
N MET A 10 20.23 9.38 -1.30
CA MET A 10 20.45 10.60 -0.53
C MET A 10 21.14 11.65 -1.41
N ILE A 11 20.47 12.78 -1.67
CA ILE A 11 21.11 13.94 -2.29
C ILE A 11 21.48 14.94 -1.20
N ARG A 12 22.77 15.23 -1.06
CA ARG A 12 23.24 16.38 -0.27
C ARG A 12 23.12 17.65 -1.10
N VAL A 13 22.27 18.57 -0.66
CA VAL A 13 22.23 19.93 -1.22
C VAL A 13 23.40 20.70 -0.61
N ALA A 14 24.55 20.74 -1.30
CA ALA A 14 25.74 21.44 -0.80
C ALA A 14 25.52 22.97 -0.73
N ALA A 15 26.04 23.58 0.35
CA ALA A 15 25.97 25.02 0.61
C ALA A 15 27.13 25.84 -0.03
N GLY A 16 27.99 25.25 -0.86
CA GLY A 16 29.15 25.96 -1.42
C GLY A 16 29.63 25.47 -2.80
N GLY A 17 30.07 26.41 -3.64
CA GLY A 17 30.90 26.18 -4.84
C GLY A 17 30.18 26.27 -6.19
N ILE A 18 30.58 27.26 -7.01
CA ILE A 18 30.00 27.68 -8.29
C ILE A 18 30.32 26.69 -9.42
N GLY A 19 29.29 26.20 -10.11
CA GLY A 19 29.39 25.49 -11.38
C GLY A 19 28.10 25.66 -12.22
N SER A 20 28.26 25.70 -13.55
CA SER A 20 27.18 25.90 -14.53
C SER A 20 26.17 24.74 -14.53
N ASP A 21 24.88 25.05 -14.40
CA ASP A 21 23.76 24.09 -14.58
C ASP A 21 23.10 24.35 -15.95
N PRO A 22 23.21 23.41 -16.90
CA PRO A 22 22.60 23.53 -18.22
C PRO A 22 21.10 23.77 -18.19
N ILE A 23 20.37 23.24 -17.20
CA ILE A 23 18.91 23.37 -17.12
C ILE A 23 18.51 24.78 -16.69
N ALA A 24 19.26 25.39 -15.77
CA ALA A 24 19.05 26.77 -15.38
C ALA A 24 19.35 27.75 -16.53
N GLN A 25 20.41 27.48 -17.30
CA GLN A 25 20.76 28.26 -18.49
C GLN A 25 19.69 28.12 -19.59
N GLU A 26 19.17 26.92 -19.78
CA GLU A 26 18.11 26.64 -20.75
C GLU A 26 16.79 27.32 -20.38
N LEU A 27 16.38 27.26 -19.11
CA LEU A 27 15.21 27.99 -18.60
C LEU A 27 15.36 29.50 -18.82
N ALA A 28 16.54 30.06 -18.51
CA ALA A 28 16.82 31.48 -18.76
C ALA A 28 16.79 31.82 -20.25
N ALA A 29 17.33 30.97 -21.13
CA ALA A 29 17.27 31.14 -22.58
C ALA A 29 15.83 31.13 -23.11
N ARG A 30 14.90 30.45 -22.42
CA ARG A 30 13.47 30.39 -22.71
C ARG A 30 12.65 31.50 -22.04
N GLY A 31 13.30 32.56 -21.57
CA GLY A 31 12.63 33.75 -21.06
C GLY A 31 12.23 33.67 -19.59
N VAL A 32 12.72 32.68 -18.83
CA VAL A 32 12.58 32.69 -17.37
C VAL A 32 13.48 33.78 -16.78
N SER A 33 12.87 34.72 -16.05
CA SER A 33 13.56 35.79 -15.32
C SER A 33 13.11 35.86 -13.86
N PRO A 34 13.85 36.56 -12.98
CA PRO A 34 13.42 36.77 -11.61
C PRO A 34 11.99 37.34 -11.51
N GLY A 35 11.19 36.79 -10.60
CA GLY A 35 9.79 37.17 -10.39
C GLY A 35 8.75 36.49 -11.30
N VAL A 36 9.17 35.75 -12.33
CA VAL A 36 8.26 34.92 -13.14
C VAL A 36 7.85 33.68 -12.36
N LEU A 37 6.58 33.28 -12.46
CA LEU A 37 6.06 32.04 -11.90
C LEU A 37 6.07 30.92 -12.95
N ILE A 38 6.69 29.79 -12.61
CA ILE A 38 6.81 28.63 -13.50
C ILE A 38 5.88 27.51 -13.04
N PRO A 39 4.90 27.10 -13.86
CA PRO A 39 4.11 25.91 -13.62
C PRO A 39 4.96 24.64 -13.75
N VAL A 40 4.88 23.77 -12.74
CA VAL A 40 5.62 22.50 -12.68
C VAL A 40 4.64 21.36 -12.51
N LEU A 41 4.56 20.48 -13.50
CA LEU A 41 3.68 19.32 -13.54
C LEU A 41 4.55 18.05 -13.51
N LEU A 42 4.96 17.66 -12.30
CA LEU A 42 5.75 16.46 -12.03
C LEU A 42 5.17 15.73 -10.81
N PRO A 43 5.28 14.38 -10.75
CA PRO A 43 4.87 13.63 -9.58
C PRO A 43 5.71 14.02 -8.35
N ARG A 44 5.17 13.78 -7.15
CA ARG A 44 5.91 14.00 -5.91
C ARG A 44 7.11 13.06 -5.86
N GLY A 45 8.30 13.64 -5.85
CA GLY A 45 9.54 12.89 -5.90
C GLY A 45 10.76 13.79 -5.87
N LEU A 46 11.92 13.16 -6.06
CA LEU A 46 13.21 13.84 -6.01
C LEU A 46 13.37 14.83 -7.16
N GLU A 47 12.87 14.48 -8.33
CA GLU A 47 12.87 15.29 -9.55
C GLU A 47 12.12 16.60 -9.32
N LEU A 48 10.95 16.54 -8.69
CA LEU A 48 10.18 17.72 -8.29
C LEU A 48 11.00 18.59 -7.31
N ALA A 49 11.52 18.01 -6.23
CA ALA A 49 12.29 18.78 -5.24
C ALA A 49 13.51 19.48 -5.88
N VAL A 50 14.22 18.80 -6.78
CA VAL A 50 15.39 19.34 -7.47
C VAL A 50 15.00 20.45 -8.45
N ILE A 51 13.95 20.27 -9.25
CA ILE A 51 13.54 21.31 -10.20
C ILE A 51 13.05 22.57 -9.48
N LEU A 52 12.34 22.43 -8.36
CA LEU A 52 11.93 23.59 -7.56
C LEU A 52 13.14 24.34 -7.00
N CYS A 53 14.17 23.64 -6.50
CA CYS A 53 15.43 24.27 -6.10
C CYS A 53 16.08 25.05 -7.24
N ARG A 54 16.02 24.53 -8.48
CA ARG A 54 16.59 25.18 -9.66
C ARG A 54 15.83 26.45 -10.03
N ILE A 55 14.51 26.39 -10.07
CA ILE A 55 13.62 27.52 -10.35
C ILE A 55 13.90 28.66 -9.36
N LEU A 56 13.96 28.34 -8.06
CA LEU A 56 14.20 29.35 -7.03
C LEU A 56 15.61 29.95 -7.10
N ARG A 57 16.62 29.20 -7.56
CA ARG A 57 17.99 29.72 -7.79
C ARG A 57 18.09 30.66 -9.00
N LEU A 58 17.15 30.59 -9.94
CA LEU A 58 16.98 31.60 -11.00
C LEU A 58 16.32 32.89 -10.50
N GLY A 59 15.83 32.91 -9.25
CA GLY A 59 15.02 33.99 -8.70
C GLY A 59 13.58 34.02 -9.20
N ALA A 60 13.16 32.99 -9.93
CA ALA A 60 11.78 32.75 -10.33
C ALA A 60 11.03 32.05 -9.19
N GLY A 61 9.70 32.17 -9.18
CA GLY A 61 8.83 31.40 -8.30
C GLY A 61 8.23 30.20 -9.03
N TYR A 62 7.58 29.30 -8.28
CA TYR A 62 6.95 28.10 -8.85
C TYR A 62 5.46 28.01 -8.55
N VAL A 63 4.75 27.26 -9.40
CA VAL A 63 3.39 26.79 -9.15
C VAL A 63 3.38 25.29 -9.38
N ALA A 64 3.37 24.52 -8.30
CA ALA A 64 3.28 23.08 -8.39
C ALA A 64 1.85 22.67 -8.79
N LEU A 65 1.74 21.84 -9.82
CA LEU A 65 0.50 21.33 -10.37
C LEU A 65 0.39 19.83 -10.13
N ASP A 66 -0.84 19.31 -10.15
CA ASP A 66 -1.11 17.88 -10.02
C ASP A 66 -1.44 17.29 -11.39
N GLU A 67 -0.77 16.20 -11.76
CA GLU A 67 -0.96 15.51 -13.04
C GLU A 67 -2.34 14.89 -13.20
N ARG A 68 -3.04 14.63 -12.08
CA ARG A 68 -4.39 14.06 -12.05
C ARG A 68 -5.48 15.11 -12.21
N TRP A 69 -5.14 16.40 -12.16
CA TRP A 69 -6.14 17.44 -12.38
C TRP A 69 -6.63 17.44 -13.83
N PRO A 70 -7.92 17.75 -14.06
CA PRO A 70 -8.43 17.90 -15.42
C PRO A 70 -7.65 18.93 -16.22
N ASP A 71 -7.38 18.63 -17.49
CA ASP A 71 -6.59 19.47 -18.38
C ASP A 71 -7.11 20.91 -18.43
N GLU A 72 -8.43 21.10 -18.40
CA GLU A 72 -9.06 22.41 -18.43
C GLU A 72 -8.66 23.27 -17.21
N ARG A 73 -8.53 22.66 -16.03
CA ARG A 73 -8.06 23.35 -14.82
C ARG A 73 -6.60 23.76 -14.96
N VAL A 74 -5.75 22.85 -15.41
CA VAL A 74 -4.32 23.13 -15.64
C VAL A 74 -4.17 24.28 -16.65
N ARG A 75 -4.94 24.25 -17.74
CA ARG A 75 -4.99 25.33 -18.74
C ARG A 75 -5.38 26.67 -18.13
N ARG A 76 -6.47 26.72 -17.37
CA ARG A 76 -6.93 27.94 -16.69
C ARG A 76 -5.83 28.52 -15.81
N ILE A 77 -5.18 27.69 -15.00
CA ILE A 77 -4.08 28.12 -14.12
C ILE A 77 -2.91 28.68 -14.96
N CYS A 78 -2.47 27.96 -15.99
CA CYS A 78 -1.39 28.45 -16.87
C CYS A 78 -1.76 29.76 -17.57
N SER A 79 -3.02 29.95 -17.97
CA SER A 79 -3.51 31.20 -18.56
C SER A 79 -3.50 32.37 -17.58
N VAL A 80 -3.84 32.14 -16.30
CA VAL A 80 -3.76 33.17 -15.24
C VAL A 80 -2.31 33.60 -14.99
N LEU A 81 -1.36 32.68 -15.16
CA LEU A 81 0.06 32.93 -14.90
C LEU A 81 0.80 33.60 -16.07
N ASP A 82 0.23 33.56 -17.29
CA ASP A 82 0.91 33.97 -18.53
C ASP A 82 2.32 33.36 -18.65
N ALA A 83 2.45 32.10 -18.24
CA ALA A 83 3.75 31.48 -18.05
C ALA A 83 4.45 31.16 -19.39
N PRO A 84 5.73 31.54 -19.57
CA PRO A 84 6.46 31.32 -20.81
C PRO A 84 6.86 29.86 -21.04
N VAL A 85 6.89 29.05 -19.98
CA VAL A 85 7.30 27.64 -20.02
C VAL A 85 6.55 26.84 -18.97
N VAL A 86 6.21 25.59 -19.30
CA VAL A 86 5.70 24.59 -18.35
C VAL A 86 6.69 23.44 -18.27
N VAL A 87 7.08 23.08 -17.04
CA VAL A 87 8.02 21.96 -16.81
C VAL A 87 7.24 20.68 -16.53
N THR A 88 7.50 19.61 -17.28
CA THR A 88 6.83 18.31 -17.13
C THR A 88 7.63 17.18 -17.77
N ASP A 89 7.34 15.92 -17.41
CA ASP A 89 7.88 14.70 -18.00
C ASP A 89 6.90 13.99 -18.95
N GLN A 90 5.71 14.57 -19.19
CA GLN A 90 4.59 13.94 -19.90
C GLN A 90 4.42 14.53 -21.33
N PRO A 91 4.97 13.91 -22.40
CA PRO A 91 4.88 14.45 -23.76
C PRO A 91 3.50 14.34 -24.42
N TRP A 92 2.62 13.45 -23.95
CA TRP A 92 1.32 13.13 -24.59
C TRP A 92 0.31 14.29 -24.62
N ARG A 93 0.52 15.35 -23.83
CA ARG A 93 -0.38 16.50 -23.83
C ARG A 93 -0.24 17.38 -25.08
N VAL A 94 0.90 17.28 -25.77
CA VAL A 94 1.15 17.88 -27.10
C VAL A 94 0.30 17.19 -28.18
N GLU A 95 0.08 15.87 -28.08
CA GLU A 95 -0.70 15.07 -29.04
C GLU A 95 -2.21 15.41 -29.00
N ARG A 96 -2.73 15.94 -27.89
CA ARG A 96 -4.14 16.37 -27.74
C ARG A 96 -4.40 17.83 -28.12
N GLY A 97 -3.46 18.49 -28.81
CA GLY A 97 -3.64 19.84 -29.32
C GLY A 97 -3.54 20.96 -28.28
N TRP A 98 -3.05 20.66 -27.06
CA TRP A 98 -2.66 21.68 -26.10
C TRP A 98 -1.16 21.96 -26.24
N CYS A 99 -0.82 23.10 -26.84
CA CYS A 99 0.56 23.58 -26.96
C CYS A 99 0.75 24.74 -25.96
N PRO A 100 1.17 24.50 -24.70
CA PRO A 100 1.65 25.59 -23.86
C PRO A 100 2.85 26.29 -24.55
N PRO A 101 3.18 27.54 -24.18
CA PRO A 101 4.15 28.36 -24.91
C PRO A 101 5.52 27.71 -25.14
N GLU A 102 5.91 26.70 -24.35
CA GLU A 102 6.83 25.63 -24.74
C GLU A 102 6.86 24.57 -23.62
N LEU A 103 6.91 23.27 -23.96
CA LEU A 103 6.97 22.14 -23.01
C LEU A 103 8.43 21.71 -22.82
N TYR A 104 8.95 21.72 -21.59
CA TYR A 104 10.30 21.25 -21.30
C TYR A 104 10.30 19.87 -20.65
N ALA A 105 10.70 18.84 -21.42
CA ALA A 105 10.87 17.46 -20.95
C ALA A 105 12.22 17.29 -20.24
N LEU A 106 12.20 16.81 -18.99
CA LEU A 106 13.41 16.59 -18.19
C LEU A 106 14.11 15.26 -18.57
N ASP A 107 15.41 15.33 -18.87
CA ASP A 107 16.31 14.16 -18.85
C ASP A 107 16.94 14.04 -17.44
N SER A 108 16.64 12.96 -16.74
CA SER A 108 17.07 12.69 -15.37
C SER A 108 18.58 12.40 -15.22
N ALA A 109 19.32 12.25 -16.33
CA ALA A 109 20.74 11.92 -16.33
C ALA A 109 21.69 13.05 -15.84
N THR A 110 21.20 14.28 -15.69
CA THR A 110 22.04 15.46 -15.37
C THR A 110 21.52 16.26 -14.17
N LEU A 111 21.52 15.63 -12.99
CA LEU A 111 21.17 16.27 -11.72
C LEU A 111 22.41 16.85 -11.03
N ARG A 112 22.71 18.13 -11.30
CA ARG A 112 23.61 18.97 -10.51
C ARG A 112 22.90 20.27 -10.12
N VAL A 113 23.18 20.78 -8.93
CA VAL A 113 22.45 21.90 -8.29
C VAL A 113 23.11 23.24 -8.71
N PRO A 114 22.36 24.28 -9.18
CA PRO A 114 22.93 25.44 -9.88
C PRO A 114 23.77 26.43 -9.06
N ALA A 115 24.60 27.23 -9.72
CA ALA A 115 25.04 28.53 -9.20
C ALA A 115 23.85 29.54 -9.14
N PRO A 116 23.77 30.44 -8.14
CA PRO A 116 22.70 31.43 -8.05
C PRO A 116 22.81 32.51 -9.15
N PHE A 117 21.68 32.89 -9.74
CA PHE A 117 21.57 34.13 -10.50
C PHE A 117 21.24 35.30 -9.55
N GLY A 118 22.27 36.00 -9.08
CA GLY A 118 22.12 37.29 -8.38
C GLY A 118 21.29 37.28 -7.09
N SER A 119 21.00 38.47 -6.55
CA SER A 119 20.16 38.63 -5.36
C SER A 119 18.69 38.74 -5.75
N VAL A 120 17.83 37.89 -5.18
CA VAL A 120 16.37 37.96 -5.34
C VAL A 120 15.81 38.97 -4.34
N ALA A 121 14.92 39.85 -4.79
CA ALA A 121 14.24 40.79 -3.89
C ALA A 121 13.39 40.02 -2.86
N PRO A 122 13.43 40.36 -1.55
CA PRO A 122 12.63 39.66 -0.54
C PRO A 122 11.12 39.63 -0.83
N ASP A 123 10.61 40.65 -1.53
CA ASP A 123 9.20 40.79 -1.89
C ASP A 123 8.83 40.13 -3.22
N ALA A 124 9.79 39.50 -3.91
CA ALA A 124 9.48 38.67 -5.07
C ALA A 124 8.61 37.47 -4.66
N VAL A 125 7.80 36.99 -5.60
CA VAL A 125 6.95 35.82 -5.38
C VAL A 125 7.82 34.56 -5.41
N PHE A 126 7.77 33.80 -4.32
CA PHE A 126 8.43 32.52 -4.14
C PHE A 126 7.61 31.38 -4.74
N ALA A 127 6.32 31.37 -4.46
CA ALA A 127 5.38 30.40 -4.99
C ALA A 127 3.98 31.01 -5.06
N ALA A 128 3.11 30.41 -5.86
CA ALA A 128 1.68 30.68 -5.77
C ALA A 128 0.89 29.39 -5.61
N PHE A 129 -0.11 29.43 -4.73
CA PHE A 129 -0.96 28.30 -4.40
C PHE A 129 -2.39 28.61 -4.85
N PHE A 130 -2.95 27.73 -5.68
CA PHE A 130 -4.28 27.94 -6.25
C PHE A 130 -5.36 27.35 -5.35
N THR A 131 -6.26 28.21 -4.90
CA THR A 131 -7.46 27.84 -4.13
C THR A 131 -8.70 27.96 -5.00
N SER A 132 -9.81 27.41 -4.52
CA SER A 132 -11.13 27.56 -5.13
C SER A 132 -11.65 28.98 -4.86
N GLY A 133 -11.99 29.73 -5.91
CA GLY A 133 -12.38 31.13 -5.78
C GLY A 133 -13.88 31.34 -5.60
N SER A 134 -14.28 32.40 -4.88
CA SER A 134 -15.69 32.79 -4.68
C SER A 134 -16.49 33.09 -5.96
N THR A 135 -15.82 33.34 -7.09
CA THR A 135 -16.41 33.51 -8.43
C THR A 135 -16.48 32.19 -9.22
N GLY A 136 -15.97 31.10 -8.64
CA GLY A 136 -15.80 29.79 -9.27
C GLY A 136 -14.59 29.66 -10.19
N GLU A 137 -13.70 30.64 -10.25
CA GLU A 137 -12.40 30.55 -10.93
C GLU A 137 -11.26 30.26 -9.93
N PRO A 138 -10.24 29.44 -10.28
CA PRO A 138 -9.10 29.20 -9.42
C PRO A 138 -8.36 30.50 -9.07
N LYS A 139 -8.18 30.78 -7.77
CA LYS A 139 -7.49 31.99 -7.29
C LYS A 139 -6.09 31.64 -6.80
N GLY A 140 -5.07 32.14 -7.51
CA GLY A 140 -3.67 32.00 -7.12
C GLY A 140 -3.32 32.97 -6.00
N VAL A 141 -2.94 32.46 -4.83
CA VAL A 141 -2.44 33.26 -3.71
C VAL A 141 -0.93 33.33 -3.81
N ALA A 142 -0.40 34.55 -3.96
CA ALA A 142 1.03 34.76 -4.05
C ALA A 142 1.69 34.71 -2.67
N THR A 143 2.76 33.95 -2.53
CA THR A 143 3.57 33.88 -1.31
C THR A 143 4.98 34.39 -1.63
N THR A 144 5.50 35.33 -0.85
CA THR A 144 6.80 35.97 -1.10
C THR A 144 7.96 35.22 -0.43
N TYR A 145 9.18 35.44 -0.93
CA TYR A 145 10.40 34.92 -0.27
C TYR A 145 10.51 35.40 1.18
N ARG A 146 10.16 36.66 1.45
CA ARG A 146 10.12 37.24 2.81
C ARG A 146 9.18 36.46 3.71
N ALA A 147 7.95 36.16 3.25
CA ALA A 147 6.95 35.46 4.06
C ALA A 147 7.43 34.05 4.46
N VAL A 148 7.93 33.26 3.50
CA VAL A 148 8.42 31.91 3.74
C VAL A 148 9.65 31.91 4.65
N ARG A 149 10.63 32.77 4.38
CA ARG A 149 11.84 32.87 5.22
C ARG A 149 11.53 33.30 6.64
N ALA A 150 10.58 34.23 6.82
CA ALA A 150 10.19 34.69 8.14
C ALA A 150 9.48 33.59 8.95
N LEU A 151 8.63 32.79 8.31
CA LEU A 151 7.93 31.69 8.95
C LEU A 151 8.87 30.51 9.29
N LEU A 152 9.74 30.14 8.37
CA LEU A 152 10.61 28.96 8.52
C LEU A 152 11.88 29.25 9.34
N ALA A 153 12.11 30.49 9.76
CA ALA A 153 13.26 30.84 10.58
C ALA A 153 13.23 30.09 11.94
N PRO A 154 14.38 29.63 12.47
CA PRO A 154 14.42 28.95 13.75
C PRO A 154 13.82 29.81 14.86
N GLY A 155 12.85 29.24 15.59
CA GLY A 155 12.14 29.93 16.67
C GLY A 155 11.00 30.85 16.23
N ALA A 156 10.70 30.97 14.93
CA ALA A 156 9.56 31.74 14.45
C ALA A 156 8.21 31.13 14.87
N MET A 157 8.18 29.82 15.11
CA MET A 157 7.04 29.09 15.66
C MET A 157 7.52 28.05 16.69
N PRO A 158 6.62 27.50 17.54
CA PRO A 158 6.97 26.47 18.51
C PRO A 158 7.52 25.17 17.90
N LEU A 159 7.11 24.83 16.67
CA LEU A 159 7.65 23.70 15.91
C LEU A 159 9.15 23.94 15.61
N ARG A 160 10.01 23.02 16.05
CA ARG A 160 11.45 23.14 15.86
C ARG A 160 11.85 22.64 14.46
N LEU A 161 12.34 23.57 13.64
CA LEU A 161 12.94 23.36 12.32
C LEU A 161 14.42 23.74 12.37
N ASP A 162 15.30 22.74 12.39
CA ASP A 162 16.75 22.93 12.44
C ASP A 162 17.50 21.79 11.75
N SER A 163 18.83 21.74 11.92
CA SER A 163 19.67 20.72 11.29
C SER A 163 19.44 19.30 11.81
N ALA A 164 18.75 19.15 12.94
CA ALA A 164 18.34 17.84 13.45
C ALA A 164 16.97 17.41 12.90
N THR A 165 16.21 18.30 12.24
CA THR A 165 14.90 17.96 11.69
C THR A 165 15.04 16.95 10.55
N VAL A 166 14.33 15.83 10.69
CA VAL A 166 14.05 14.90 9.59
C VAL A 166 12.54 14.84 9.45
N MET A 167 12.02 15.30 8.31
CA MET A 167 10.59 15.50 8.09
C MET A 167 10.12 14.81 6.80
N THR A 168 8.93 14.20 6.83
CA THR A 168 8.28 13.66 5.63
C THR A 168 7.85 14.77 4.68
N VAL A 169 7.99 14.54 3.37
CA VAL A 169 7.33 15.32 2.32
C VAL A 169 6.18 14.49 1.74
N ALA A 170 5.02 14.58 2.39
CA ALA A 170 3.82 13.79 2.15
C ALA A 170 2.61 14.64 1.73
N ALA A 171 2.66 15.95 1.88
CA ALA A 171 1.63 16.85 1.40
C ALA A 171 1.59 16.84 -0.14
N PRO A 172 0.40 16.94 -0.75
CA PRO A 172 0.25 17.18 -2.18
C PRO A 172 1.03 18.42 -2.64
N PRO A 173 1.83 18.36 -3.72
CA PRO A 173 2.64 19.49 -4.18
C PRO A 173 1.90 20.83 -4.37
N PRO A 174 0.65 20.87 -4.86
CA PRO A 174 -0.06 22.14 -5.03
C PRO A 174 -0.50 22.82 -3.73
N TRP A 175 -0.28 22.19 -2.58
CA TRP A 175 -0.72 22.67 -1.26
C TRP A 175 0.43 23.37 -0.53
N ASP A 176 0.14 24.42 0.24
CA ASP A 176 1.18 25.19 0.95
C ASP A 176 1.85 24.40 2.08
N ALA A 177 1.19 23.37 2.60
CA ALA A 177 1.81 22.39 3.50
C ALA A 177 3.02 21.66 2.87
N PHE A 178 3.02 21.42 1.56
CA PHE A 178 4.19 20.87 0.87
C PHE A 178 5.40 21.82 0.99
N ALA A 179 5.15 23.13 1.00
CA ALA A 179 6.22 24.10 1.21
C ALA A 179 6.77 24.07 2.65
N LEU A 180 5.94 23.80 3.66
CA LEU A 180 6.42 23.56 5.03
C LEU A 180 7.34 22.33 5.08
N GLU A 181 6.87 21.22 4.54
CA GLU A 181 7.55 19.93 4.61
C GLU A 181 8.86 19.89 3.83
N LEU A 182 8.90 20.53 2.66
CA LEU A 182 10.09 20.56 1.82
C LEU A 182 11.07 21.64 2.31
N TRP A 183 10.61 22.88 2.46
CA TRP A 183 11.51 24.01 2.73
C TRP A 183 11.85 24.17 4.20
N GLY A 184 11.00 23.70 5.12
CA GLY A 184 11.26 23.74 6.56
C GLY A 184 12.59 23.10 6.94
N PRO A 185 12.83 21.82 6.63
CA PRO A 185 14.14 21.19 6.82
C PRO A 185 15.22 21.77 5.88
N LEU A 186 14.96 21.92 4.58
CA LEU A 186 16.01 22.32 3.62
C LEU A 186 16.60 23.71 3.89
N CYS A 187 15.79 24.67 4.34
CA CYS A 187 16.26 26.01 4.67
C CYS A 187 17.00 26.09 6.03
N ASN A 188 16.86 25.07 6.88
CA ASN A 188 17.42 25.05 8.23
C ASN A 188 18.50 23.96 8.43
N GLY A 189 18.94 23.32 7.34
CA GLY A 189 19.99 22.29 7.35
C GLY A 189 19.52 20.90 7.76
N GLY A 190 18.21 20.68 7.85
CA GLY A 190 17.59 19.38 8.11
C GLY A 190 17.45 18.53 6.84
N SER A 191 16.77 17.39 6.96
CA SER A 191 16.57 16.42 5.88
C SER A 191 15.09 16.19 5.56
N CYS A 192 14.80 15.96 4.28
CA CYS A 192 13.49 15.56 3.78
C CYS A 192 13.47 14.05 3.54
N LEU A 193 12.49 13.36 4.10
CA LEU A 193 12.13 11.99 3.73
C LEU A 193 11.03 12.05 2.67
N LEU A 194 11.25 11.46 1.50
CA LEU A 194 10.23 11.35 0.45
C LEU A 194 9.58 9.96 0.54
N PRO A 195 8.36 9.81 1.09
CA PRO A 195 7.69 8.51 1.16
C PRO A 195 7.36 8.00 -0.24
N ALA A 196 7.40 6.68 -0.43
CA ALA A 196 6.95 6.06 -1.66
C ALA A 196 5.42 6.18 -1.81
N GLY A 197 4.93 6.26 -3.05
CA GLY A 197 3.49 6.42 -3.32
C GLY A 197 2.96 7.81 -2.97
N GLU A 198 1.64 8.00 -3.10
CA GLU A 198 1.00 9.31 -2.97
C GLU A 198 0.58 9.66 -1.54
N GLN A 199 0.30 8.66 -0.72
CA GLN A 199 -0.24 8.86 0.62
C GLN A 199 0.72 8.31 1.67
N LEU A 200 0.85 9.06 2.76
CA LEU A 200 1.60 8.61 3.92
C LEU A 200 0.77 7.57 4.68
N SER A 201 1.36 6.42 4.98
CA SER A 201 0.75 5.37 5.81
C SER A 201 1.41 5.29 7.20
N PRO A 202 0.76 4.67 8.20
CA PRO A 202 1.35 4.54 9.53
C PRO A 202 2.62 3.66 9.50
N GLY A 203 2.62 2.66 8.62
CA GLY A 203 3.79 1.81 8.34
C GLY A 203 4.97 2.62 7.81
N GLN A 204 4.74 3.55 6.88
CA GLN A 204 5.79 4.41 6.33
C GLN A 204 6.37 5.37 7.37
N VAL A 205 5.56 5.86 8.30
CA VAL A 205 6.07 6.67 9.43
C VAL A 205 7.00 5.83 10.30
N ARG A 206 6.59 4.60 10.69
CA ARG A 206 7.46 3.70 11.46
C ARG A 206 8.74 3.36 10.72
N GLU A 207 8.63 3.04 9.44
CA GLU A 207 9.79 2.74 8.60
C GLU A 207 10.74 3.94 8.53
N GLY A 208 10.22 5.14 8.33
CA GLY A 208 11.02 6.37 8.31
C GLY A 208 11.67 6.68 9.65
N VAL A 209 10.98 6.46 10.78
CA VAL A 209 11.55 6.62 12.12
C VAL A 209 12.71 5.66 12.31
N ALA A 210 12.48 4.40 11.96
CA ALA A 210 13.42 3.34 12.21
C ALA A 210 14.64 3.44 11.27
N ARG A 211 14.43 3.69 9.96
CA ARG A 211 15.47 3.71 8.91
C ARG A 211 16.24 5.02 8.84
N ASP A 212 15.50 6.12 8.85
CA ASP A 212 15.97 7.40 8.34
C ASP A 212 16.03 8.47 9.43
N GLY A 213 15.72 8.10 10.68
CA GLY A 213 15.70 9.01 11.82
C GLY A 213 14.59 10.06 11.74
N LEU A 214 13.50 9.74 11.04
CA LEU A 214 12.31 10.60 10.98
C LEU A 214 11.90 11.00 12.39
N ASN A 215 11.77 12.30 12.63
CA ASN A 215 11.45 12.81 13.96
C ASN A 215 10.34 13.86 13.97
N THR A 216 9.94 14.33 12.80
CA THR A 216 8.91 15.34 12.63
C THR A 216 7.96 14.91 11.50
N VAL A 217 6.67 14.93 11.77
CA VAL A 217 5.64 14.76 10.71
C VAL A 217 4.64 15.90 10.80
N TRP A 218 4.10 16.30 9.65
CA TRP A 218 2.93 17.16 9.58
C TRP A 218 1.75 16.37 9.02
N LEU A 219 0.58 16.55 9.62
CA LEU A 219 -0.65 15.85 9.25
C LEU A 219 -1.84 16.80 9.34
N THR A 220 -2.78 16.71 8.42
CA THR A 220 -4.08 17.37 8.61
C THR A 220 -4.76 16.82 9.86
N SER A 221 -5.64 17.58 10.52
CA SER A 221 -6.28 17.08 11.75
C SER A 221 -7.08 15.81 11.53
N SER A 222 -7.77 15.67 10.39
CA SER A 222 -8.44 14.41 10.03
C SER A 222 -7.47 13.25 9.81
N LEU A 223 -6.32 13.47 9.14
CA LEU A 223 -5.32 12.40 8.94
C LEU A 223 -4.63 12.00 10.23
N PHE A 224 -4.39 12.96 11.14
CA PHE A 224 -3.90 12.70 12.48
C PHE A 224 -4.87 11.80 13.26
N ASN A 225 -6.16 12.13 13.28
CA ASN A 225 -7.17 11.32 13.96
C ASN A 225 -7.19 9.89 13.40
N LEU A 226 -7.18 9.76 12.06
CA LEU A 226 -7.14 8.46 11.40
C LEU A 226 -5.91 7.63 11.83
N PHE A 227 -4.73 8.24 11.93
CA PHE A 227 -3.56 7.52 12.41
C PHE A 227 -3.65 7.10 13.86
N VAL A 228 -4.26 7.92 14.72
CA VAL A 228 -4.50 7.54 16.12
C VAL A 228 -5.44 6.32 16.19
N GLU A 229 -6.54 6.32 15.43
CA GLU A 229 -7.51 5.22 15.44
C GLU A 229 -6.96 3.93 14.84
N GLU A 230 -6.26 4.00 13.70
CA GLU A 230 -5.78 2.82 13.00
C GLU A 230 -4.53 2.24 13.66
N ASP A 231 -3.60 3.10 14.08
CA ASP A 231 -2.32 2.69 14.66
C ASP A 231 -1.62 3.83 15.40
N VAL A 232 -2.09 4.12 16.62
CA VAL A 232 -1.45 5.12 17.49
C VAL A 232 0.06 4.82 17.70
N GLY A 233 0.48 3.56 17.62
CA GLY A 233 1.88 3.16 17.73
C GLY A 233 2.78 3.70 16.62
N ALA A 234 2.21 4.14 15.49
CA ALA A 234 2.94 4.70 14.35
C ALA A 234 3.79 5.93 14.69
N PHE A 235 3.40 6.69 15.71
CA PHE A 235 4.12 7.89 16.13
C PHE A 235 5.34 7.59 17.01
N THR A 236 5.53 6.36 17.46
CA THR A 236 6.63 5.97 18.34
C THR A 236 7.98 6.34 17.73
N GLY A 237 8.81 7.07 18.48
CA GLY A 237 10.15 7.51 18.07
C GLY A 237 10.19 8.87 17.38
N LEU A 238 9.04 9.46 17.02
CA LEU A 238 8.99 10.87 16.64
C LEU A 238 9.28 11.78 17.85
N SER A 239 9.82 12.96 17.58
CA SER A 239 9.99 14.01 18.60
C SER A 239 8.84 15.03 18.57
N GLN A 240 8.25 15.23 17.39
CA GLN A 240 7.27 16.30 17.14
C GLN A 240 6.23 15.84 16.12
N VAL A 241 4.97 16.17 16.37
CA VAL A 241 3.87 16.02 15.41
C VAL A 241 3.20 17.38 15.26
N ALA A 242 3.16 17.91 14.06
CA ALA A 242 2.39 19.10 13.74
C ALA A 242 1.07 18.69 13.09
N THR A 243 -0.02 19.33 13.50
CA THR A 243 -1.33 19.17 12.89
C THR A 243 -2.01 20.50 12.65
N GLY A 244 -3.03 20.52 11.79
CA GLY A 244 -3.80 21.73 11.51
C GLY A 244 -4.68 21.60 10.29
N GLY A 245 -5.17 22.75 9.84
CA GLY A 245 -6.06 22.85 8.68
C GLY A 245 -7.53 22.58 9.01
N GLU A 246 -7.85 21.90 10.11
CA GLU A 246 -9.21 21.58 10.57
C GLU A 246 -9.30 21.74 12.10
N ARG A 247 -10.50 21.55 12.66
CA ARG A 247 -10.65 21.50 14.10
C ARG A 247 -10.09 20.17 14.61
N LEU A 248 -9.17 20.24 15.57
CA LEU A 248 -8.56 19.05 16.15
C LEU A 248 -9.52 18.32 17.10
N SER A 249 -9.57 16.99 17.02
CA SER A 249 -10.43 16.17 17.88
C SER A 249 -9.80 16.00 19.26
N VAL A 250 -10.54 16.39 20.30
CA VAL A 250 -10.08 16.29 21.70
C VAL A 250 -9.83 14.83 22.09
N ASP A 251 -10.67 13.89 21.65
CA ASP A 251 -10.55 12.50 22.05
C ASP A 251 -9.31 11.83 21.47
N HIS A 252 -9.03 12.05 20.18
CA HIS A 252 -7.81 11.55 19.53
C HIS A 252 -6.55 12.20 20.09
N VAL A 253 -6.59 13.49 20.41
CA VAL A 253 -5.49 14.16 21.12
C VAL A 253 -5.24 13.52 22.47
N ARG A 254 -6.31 13.26 23.24
CA ARG A 254 -6.21 12.64 24.56
C ARG A 254 -5.60 11.25 24.47
N GLU A 255 -6.02 10.44 23.49
CA GLU A 255 -5.45 9.13 23.21
C GLU A 255 -3.96 9.23 22.82
N PHE A 256 -3.63 10.10 21.88
CA PHE A 256 -2.25 10.34 21.45
C PHE A 256 -1.34 10.75 22.61
N LEU A 257 -1.74 11.72 23.42
CA LEU A 257 -0.94 12.20 24.54
C LEU A 257 -0.76 11.14 25.65
N ARG A 258 -1.74 10.24 25.82
CA ARG A 258 -1.60 9.09 26.73
C ARG A 258 -0.60 8.07 26.20
N ALA A 259 -0.67 7.75 24.91
CA ALA A 259 0.23 6.80 24.27
C ALA A 259 1.67 7.35 24.16
N HIS A 260 1.81 8.67 23.96
CA HIS A 260 3.06 9.33 23.60
C HIS A 260 3.35 10.59 24.42
N PRO A 261 3.50 10.51 25.75
CA PRO A 261 3.67 11.68 26.62
C PRO A 261 4.96 12.48 26.35
N GLY A 262 5.95 11.86 25.68
CA GLY A 262 7.23 12.49 25.33
C GLY A 262 7.23 13.21 23.97
N ILE A 263 6.17 13.09 23.16
CA ILE A 263 6.11 13.66 21.82
C ILE A 263 5.36 14.99 21.87
N ARG A 264 5.95 16.04 21.29
CA ARG A 264 5.30 17.36 21.25
C ARG A 264 4.28 17.42 20.11
N LEU A 265 3.01 17.60 20.46
CA LEU A 265 1.92 17.82 19.52
C LEU A 265 1.66 19.32 19.34
N PHE A 266 1.57 19.77 18.10
CA PHE A 266 1.29 21.17 17.77
C PHE A 266 0.02 21.31 16.94
N ASN A 267 -0.88 22.22 17.34
CA ASN A 267 -2.05 22.60 16.56
C ASN A 267 -1.80 23.95 15.86
N GLY A 268 -1.65 23.92 14.53
CA GLY A 268 -1.39 25.08 13.70
C GLY A 268 -2.64 25.58 12.97
N TYR A 269 -2.79 26.89 12.86
CA TYR A 269 -3.84 27.53 12.09
C TYR A 269 -3.24 28.62 11.20
N GLY A 270 -3.64 28.65 9.94
CA GLY A 270 -3.30 29.73 9.03
C GLY A 270 -4.00 29.54 7.68
N PRO A 271 -4.47 30.63 7.06
CA PRO A 271 -4.82 30.64 5.66
C PRO A 271 -3.54 30.83 4.81
N VAL A 272 -3.59 30.35 3.57
CA VAL A 272 -2.47 30.49 2.62
C VAL A 272 -2.11 31.97 2.35
N GLU A 273 -3.09 32.88 2.48
CA GLU A 273 -2.91 34.34 2.37
C GLU A 273 -1.97 34.95 3.42
N ASN A 274 -1.62 34.22 4.47
CA ASN A 274 -0.60 34.63 5.44
C ASN A 274 0.50 33.57 5.61
N CYS A 275 0.75 32.78 4.56
CA CYS A 275 1.81 31.78 4.45
C CYS A 275 1.72 30.65 5.50
N ILE A 276 1.07 29.53 5.15
CA ILE A 276 1.05 28.27 5.91
C ILE A 276 0.40 28.41 7.31
N PHE A 277 1.14 28.88 8.32
CA PHE A 277 0.66 29.01 9.70
C PHE A 277 0.77 30.44 10.22
N SER A 278 -0.34 30.96 10.72
CA SER A 278 -0.48 32.28 11.36
C SER A 278 -0.47 32.22 12.88
N THR A 279 -0.96 31.11 13.44
CA THR A 279 -0.84 30.78 14.85
C THR A 279 -0.43 29.32 15.02
N MET A 280 0.17 29.02 16.17
CA MET A 280 0.48 27.64 16.54
C MET A 280 0.42 27.47 18.04
N HIS A 281 -0.19 26.38 18.48
CA HIS A 281 -0.34 25.99 19.87
C HIS A 281 0.44 24.71 20.16
N ALA A 282 1.20 24.67 21.24
CA ALA A 282 1.76 23.43 21.77
C ALA A 282 0.72 22.79 22.68
N VAL A 283 0.15 21.66 22.25
CA VAL A 283 -0.99 21.03 22.91
C VAL A 283 -0.54 20.36 24.20
N THR A 284 -1.24 20.61 25.30
CA THR A 284 -1.00 19.97 26.60
C THR A 284 -2.19 19.10 27.02
N PRO A 285 -2.00 18.17 27.98
CA PRO A 285 -3.11 17.39 28.53
C PRO A 285 -4.26 18.26 29.07
N ASP A 286 -3.94 19.39 29.73
CA ASP A 286 -4.93 20.33 30.27
C ASP A 286 -5.86 20.93 29.20
N ASP A 287 -5.39 21.04 27.95
CA ASP A 287 -6.22 21.55 26.86
C ASP A 287 -7.36 20.57 26.49
N CYS A 288 -7.22 19.27 26.83
CA CYS A 288 -8.24 18.26 26.58
C CYS A 288 -9.45 18.37 27.52
N ASP A 289 -9.34 19.15 28.59
CA ASP A 289 -10.40 19.38 29.57
C ASP A 289 -11.15 20.69 29.30
N LEU A 290 -10.73 21.46 28.28
CA LEU A 290 -11.42 22.67 27.85
C LEU A 290 -12.69 22.30 27.07
N SER A 291 -13.84 22.79 27.54
CA SER A 291 -15.13 22.65 26.84
C SER A 291 -15.16 23.33 25.47
N THR A 292 -14.23 24.25 25.23
CA THR A 292 -14.10 25.03 23.98
C THR A 292 -13.32 24.27 22.90
N GLY A 293 -12.64 23.17 23.25
CA GLY A 293 -11.73 22.44 22.38
C GLY A 293 -10.31 23.00 22.38
N ILE A 294 -9.43 22.40 21.57
CA ILE A 294 -8.01 22.72 21.52
C ILE A 294 -7.78 24.13 20.93
N PRO A 295 -7.05 25.03 21.63
CA PRO A 295 -6.73 26.36 21.12
C PRO A 295 -5.92 26.32 19.81
N ILE A 296 -6.03 27.38 19.00
CA ILE A 296 -5.16 27.61 17.84
C ILE A 296 -3.87 28.38 18.21
N GLY A 297 -3.75 28.79 19.47
CA GLY A 297 -2.50 29.26 20.07
C GLY A 297 -2.30 30.76 19.92
N THR A 298 -1.05 31.19 19.84
CA THR A 298 -0.67 32.59 19.68
C THR A 298 -0.10 32.87 18.29
N GLY A 299 -0.04 34.14 17.91
CA GLY A 299 0.58 34.56 16.65
C GLY A 299 2.03 34.10 16.57
N VAL A 300 2.38 33.41 15.49
CA VAL A 300 3.79 33.09 15.21
C VAL A 300 4.56 34.37 14.84
N ALA A 301 5.89 34.33 14.90
CA ALA A 301 6.73 35.51 14.72
C ALA A 301 6.39 36.29 13.45
N GLY A 302 6.25 37.61 13.59
CA GLY A 302 5.89 38.51 12.51
C GLY A 302 4.40 38.50 12.12
N THR A 303 3.53 37.81 12.86
CA THR A 303 2.07 37.84 12.67
C THR A 303 1.35 38.44 13.87
N GLY A 304 0.61 39.53 13.62
CA GLY A 304 -0.37 40.05 14.57
C GLY A 304 -1.74 39.46 14.29
N VAL A 305 -2.38 38.91 15.32
CA VAL A 305 -3.72 38.32 15.26
C VAL A 305 -4.68 39.22 16.02
N HIS A 306 -5.79 39.57 15.40
CA HIS A 306 -6.80 40.46 15.98
C HIS A 306 -8.17 39.82 15.79
N VAL A 307 -9.06 39.96 16.77
CA VAL A 307 -10.45 39.51 16.68
C VAL A 307 -11.33 40.75 16.61
N LEU A 308 -12.13 40.87 15.54
CA LEU A 308 -12.89 42.09 15.24
C LEU A 308 -14.39 41.80 15.06
N ASP A 309 -15.22 42.67 15.62
CA ASP A 309 -16.65 42.75 15.36
C ASP A 309 -16.91 44.00 14.50
N GLY A 310 -17.03 43.80 13.19
CA GLY A 310 -16.90 44.87 12.20
C GLY A 310 -15.47 45.45 12.22
N ASP A 311 -15.34 46.70 12.65
CA ASP A 311 -14.06 47.40 12.86
C ASP A 311 -13.66 47.51 14.34
N ARG A 312 -14.53 47.08 15.27
CA ARG A 312 -14.27 47.13 16.71
C ARG A 312 -13.42 45.93 17.12
N ARG A 313 -12.37 46.16 17.91
CA ARG A 313 -11.60 45.07 18.55
C ARG A 313 -12.43 44.41 19.65
N CYS A 314 -12.52 43.08 19.59
CA CYS A 314 -13.15 42.25 20.61
C CYS A 314 -12.24 42.12 21.85
N GLY A 315 -12.84 42.13 23.05
CA GLY A 315 -12.14 41.82 24.30
C GLY A 315 -11.94 40.30 24.50
N PRO A 316 -11.20 39.88 25.54
CA PRO A 316 -11.09 38.47 25.89
C PRO A 316 -12.47 37.82 26.10
N GLY A 317 -12.69 36.65 25.50
CA GLY A 317 -13.98 35.91 25.53
C GLY A 317 -15.01 36.35 24.48
N GLU A 318 -14.85 37.52 23.85
CA GLU A 318 -15.78 38.01 22.81
C GLU A 318 -15.46 37.37 21.45
N ILE A 319 -16.49 36.83 20.80
CA ILE A 319 -16.38 36.24 19.46
C ILE A 319 -16.40 37.35 18.39
N GLY A 320 -15.49 37.26 17.43
CA GLY A 320 -15.44 38.11 16.25
C GLY A 320 -14.66 37.45 15.11
N GLU A 321 -14.48 38.17 14.01
CA GLU A 321 -13.70 37.74 12.86
C GLU A 321 -12.20 37.84 13.12
N ILE A 322 -11.47 36.76 12.83
CA ILE A 322 -10.01 36.71 12.91
C ILE A 322 -9.43 37.52 11.75
N CYS A 323 -8.62 38.52 12.08
CA CYS A 323 -7.90 39.36 11.13
C CYS A 323 -6.39 39.25 11.37
N LEU A 324 -5.64 39.06 10.29
CA LEU A 324 -4.20 38.82 10.33
C LEU A 324 -3.44 40.03 9.81
N THR A 325 -2.34 40.39 10.47
CA THR A 325 -1.46 41.51 10.11
C THR A 325 -0.01 41.06 10.14
N GLY A 326 0.87 41.80 9.46
CA GLY A 326 2.31 41.58 9.52
C GLY A 326 2.95 41.34 8.15
N ASP A 327 4.26 41.08 8.18
CA ASP A 327 5.13 41.09 7.00
C ASP A 327 5.01 39.85 6.12
N ARG A 328 4.20 38.88 6.54
CA ARG A 328 3.98 37.61 5.84
C ARG A 328 2.70 37.58 5.03
N LEU A 329 1.90 38.65 5.10
CA LEU A 329 0.69 38.77 4.30
C LEU A 329 1.03 38.72 2.82
N SER A 330 0.28 37.91 2.09
CA SER A 330 0.30 37.86 0.63
C SER A 330 0.08 39.26 0.05
N PRO A 331 0.77 39.63 -1.05
CA PRO A 331 0.47 40.86 -1.77
C PRO A 331 -0.96 40.85 -2.36
N GLY A 332 -1.57 39.67 -2.55
CA GLY A 332 -2.93 39.52 -3.03
C GLY A 332 -3.12 38.27 -3.89
N TYR A 333 -4.27 38.22 -4.56
CA TYR A 333 -4.61 37.20 -5.53
C TYR A 333 -4.05 37.58 -6.91
N LEU A 334 -3.40 36.64 -7.60
CA LEU A 334 -2.82 36.82 -8.92
C LEU A 334 -3.90 37.19 -9.95
N GLY A 335 -3.69 38.31 -10.66
CA GLY A 335 -4.62 38.78 -11.69
C GLY A 335 -5.99 39.24 -11.18
N ASP A 336 -6.24 39.28 -9.86
CA ASP A 336 -7.55 39.59 -9.27
C ASP A 336 -7.47 40.72 -8.22
N PRO A 337 -7.37 41.99 -8.67
CA PRO A 337 -7.28 43.16 -7.78
C PRO A 337 -8.59 43.45 -7.05
N GLU A 338 -9.74 42.96 -7.53
CA GLU A 338 -11.04 43.17 -6.89
C GLU A 338 -11.19 42.29 -5.65
N SER A 339 -10.95 40.98 -5.79
CA SER A 339 -10.95 40.07 -4.63
C SER A 339 -9.86 40.47 -3.64
N THR A 340 -8.70 40.94 -4.13
CA THR A 340 -7.61 41.40 -3.26
C THR A 340 -8.06 42.57 -2.39
N ARG A 341 -8.71 43.60 -2.95
CA ARG A 341 -9.22 44.72 -2.14
C ARG A 341 -10.32 44.32 -1.15
N ARG A 342 -11.11 43.30 -1.47
CA ARG A 342 -12.16 42.79 -0.57
C ARG A 342 -11.60 42.03 0.62
N ALA A 343 -10.59 41.19 0.40
CA ALA A 343 -10.03 40.33 1.45
C ALA A 343 -8.90 41.02 2.24
N PHE A 344 -8.12 41.88 1.60
CA PHE A 344 -7.01 42.61 2.20
C PHE A 344 -7.41 44.07 2.46
N GLY A 345 -7.76 44.37 3.70
CA GLY A 345 -8.19 45.68 4.17
C GLY A 345 -7.14 46.38 5.05
N TRP A 346 -7.62 47.33 5.85
CA TRP A 346 -6.82 48.09 6.81
C TRP A 346 -7.52 48.14 8.16
N ILE A 347 -6.76 47.98 9.24
CA ILE A 347 -7.26 48.11 10.62
C ILE A 347 -6.37 49.06 11.41
N ASP A 348 -6.89 49.67 12.46
CA ASP A 348 -6.07 50.42 13.40
C ASP A 348 -5.34 49.46 14.37
N VAL A 349 -4.01 49.55 14.39
CA VAL A 349 -3.16 48.88 15.37
C VAL A 349 -2.35 49.94 16.09
N ALA A 350 -2.75 50.23 17.34
CA ALA A 350 -2.11 51.23 18.20
C ALA A 350 -2.01 52.62 17.54
N GLY A 351 -3.11 53.09 16.94
CA GLY A 351 -3.21 54.41 16.31
C GLY A 351 -2.60 54.49 14.90
N ARG A 352 -2.27 53.35 14.28
CA ARG A 352 -1.67 53.29 12.94
C ARG A 352 -2.49 52.40 12.00
N PRO A 353 -2.82 52.89 10.78
CA PRO A 353 -3.47 52.06 9.77
C PRO A 353 -2.50 50.96 9.33
N THR A 354 -2.88 49.72 9.57
CA THR A 354 -2.07 48.54 9.29
C THR A 354 -2.84 47.63 8.33
N ARG A 355 -2.17 47.20 7.25
CA ARG A 355 -2.77 46.28 6.28
C ARG A 355 -3.10 44.96 6.98
N CYS A 356 -4.32 44.47 6.77
CA CYS A 356 -4.77 43.19 7.32
C CYS A 356 -5.38 42.31 6.25
N TYR A 357 -5.42 41.01 6.53
CA TYR A 357 -6.23 40.05 5.82
C TYR A 357 -7.38 39.60 6.73
N ARG A 358 -8.62 39.79 6.27
CA ARG A 358 -9.84 39.36 6.97
C ARG A 358 -10.10 37.91 6.58
N THR A 359 -9.99 36.96 7.51
CA THR A 359 -9.94 35.53 7.15
C THR A 359 -11.31 34.93 6.84
N GLY A 360 -12.39 35.59 7.27
CA GLY A 360 -13.74 35.02 7.31
C GLY A 360 -13.91 33.92 8.36
N ASP A 361 -12.90 33.64 9.19
CA ASP A 361 -13.00 32.71 10.32
C ASP A 361 -13.41 33.49 11.59
N LEU A 362 -14.36 32.95 12.35
CA LEU A 362 -14.74 33.45 13.66
C LEU A 362 -13.87 32.82 14.74
N GLY A 363 -13.47 33.62 15.72
CA GLY A 363 -12.70 33.19 16.87
C GLY A 363 -12.79 34.18 18.02
N TRP A 364 -12.08 33.87 19.10
CA TRP A 364 -11.98 34.71 20.29
C TRP A 364 -10.64 34.51 20.98
N GLN A 365 -10.26 35.42 21.86
CA GLN A 365 -9.01 35.34 22.63
C GLN A 365 -9.31 35.04 24.09
N ASP A 366 -8.58 34.12 24.71
CA ASP A 366 -8.70 33.85 26.15
C ASP A 366 -7.88 34.83 27.00
N GLU A 367 -8.08 34.81 28.32
CA GLU A 367 -7.37 35.68 29.27
C GLU A 367 -5.84 35.45 29.27
N ARG A 368 -5.38 34.30 28.77
CA ARG A 368 -3.96 33.97 28.62
C ARG A 368 -3.40 34.45 27.27
N GLY A 369 -4.22 35.12 26.46
CA GLY A 369 -3.86 35.64 25.15
C GLY A 369 -3.86 34.60 24.02
N ARG A 370 -4.34 33.38 24.26
CA ARG A 370 -4.44 32.32 23.24
C ARG A 370 -5.72 32.49 22.45
N PHE A 371 -5.64 32.28 21.15
CA PHE A 371 -6.79 32.34 20.26
C PHE A 371 -7.47 30.99 20.14
N HIS A 372 -8.79 31.03 20.03
CA HIS A 372 -9.67 29.88 19.85
C HIS A 372 -10.46 30.04 18.57
N TYR A 373 -10.53 28.99 17.78
CA TYR A 373 -11.35 28.94 16.57
C TYR A 373 -12.80 28.61 16.94
N HIS A 374 -13.75 29.37 16.40
CA HIS A 374 -15.18 29.21 16.67
C HIS A 374 -15.96 28.69 15.46
N GLY A 375 -15.58 29.08 14.24
CA GLY A 375 -16.30 28.68 13.02
C GLY A 375 -15.96 29.59 11.84
N ARG A 376 -16.81 29.60 10.81
CA ARG A 376 -16.69 30.53 9.67
C ARG A 376 -17.88 31.46 9.57
N LEU A 377 -17.62 32.67 9.08
CA LEU A 377 -18.63 33.67 8.72
C LEU A 377 -19.27 33.34 7.36
N ASP A 378 -18.49 32.75 6.46
CA ASP A 378 -18.89 32.44 5.09
C ASP A 378 -19.28 30.96 4.88
N ARG A 379 -19.57 30.59 3.63
CA ARG A 379 -20.01 29.25 3.23
C ARG A 379 -18.85 28.27 3.02
N GLN A 380 -17.60 28.72 3.13
CA GLN A 380 -16.46 27.89 2.78
C GLN A 380 -16.27 26.78 3.81
N VAL A 381 -15.65 25.69 3.38
CA VAL A 381 -15.46 24.50 4.20
C VAL A 381 -14.00 24.06 4.11
N LYS A 382 -13.49 23.41 5.17
CA LYS A 382 -12.14 22.85 5.17
C LYS A 382 -12.22 21.35 5.02
N ILE A 383 -11.55 20.80 4.01
CA ILE A 383 -11.49 19.35 3.75
C ILE A 383 -10.04 18.96 3.48
N LEU A 384 -9.55 17.99 4.24
CA LEU A 384 -8.15 17.58 4.26
C LEU A 384 -7.21 18.77 4.48
N GLY A 385 -7.63 19.74 5.31
CA GLY A 385 -6.88 20.97 5.57
C GLY A 385 -6.95 22.04 4.47
N HIS A 386 -7.70 21.82 3.39
CA HIS A 386 -7.82 22.78 2.28
C HIS A 386 -9.12 23.55 2.32
N ARG A 387 -9.00 24.85 2.04
CA ARG A 387 -10.13 25.76 1.89
C ARG A 387 -10.84 25.48 0.57
N ILE A 388 -12.06 25.00 0.67
CA ILE A 388 -12.95 24.72 -0.44
C ILE A 388 -14.07 25.74 -0.46
N GLU A 389 -14.29 26.32 -1.63
CA GLU A 389 -15.38 27.22 -1.95
C GLU A 389 -16.49 26.45 -2.67
N PRO A 390 -17.64 26.23 -2.03
CA PRO A 390 -18.78 25.56 -2.65
C PRO A 390 -19.25 26.22 -3.96
N ALA A 391 -19.04 27.54 -4.12
CA ALA A 391 -19.43 28.28 -5.31
C ALA A 391 -18.74 27.81 -6.61
N GLU A 392 -17.49 27.29 -6.55
CA GLU A 392 -16.82 26.71 -7.72
C GLU A 392 -17.59 25.48 -8.23
N ILE A 393 -18.07 24.66 -7.30
CA ILE A 393 -18.84 23.45 -7.58
C ILE A 393 -20.23 23.82 -8.09
N GLU A 394 -20.89 24.77 -7.42
CA GLU A 394 -22.21 25.28 -7.82
C GLU A 394 -22.20 25.85 -9.23
N ARG A 395 -21.16 26.61 -9.60
CA ARG A 395 -21.02 27.16 -10.96
C ARG A 395 -20.91 26.05 -11.99
N CYS A 396 -20.04 25.07 -11.78
CA CYS A 396 -19.94 23.93 -12.69
C CYS A 396 -21.28 23.19 -12.78
N LEU A 397 -21.97 22.93 -11.66
CA LEU A 397 -23.28 22.29 -11.67
C LEU A 397 -24.34 23.11 -12.41
N ALA A 398 -24.35 24.42 -12.25
CA ALA A 398 -25.29 25.32 -12.91
C ALA A 398 -25.08 25.39 -14.44
N GLU A 399 -23.88 25.07 -14.94
CA GLU A 399 -23.62 24.94 -16.38
C GLU A 399 -24.19 23.63 -16.99
N HIS A 400 -24.58 22.66 -16.17
CA HIS A 400 -25.15 21.40 -16.65
C HIS A 400 -26.60 21.61 -17.14
N PRO A 401 -26.98 21.16 -18.37
CA PRO A 401 -28.32 21.39 -18.93
C PRO A 401 -29.47 20.84 -18.07
N GLY A 402 -29.17 19.75 -17.35
CA GLY A 402 -30.12 19.05 -16.49
C GLY A 402 -30.28 19.64 -15.08
N VAL A 403 -29.48 20.64 -14.68
CA VAL A 403 -29.58 21.29 -13.36
C VAL A 403 -30.24 22.66 -13.52
N ASP A 404 -31.19 22.96 -12.64
CA ASP A 404 -31.91 24.23 -12.63
C ASP A 404 -31.46 25.15 -11.50
N GLN A 405 -31.30 24.59 -10.30
CA GLN A 405 -30.80 25.28 -9.11
C GLN A 405 -29.93 24.31 -8.32
N CYS A 406 -28.87 24.81 -7.69
CA CYS A 406 -28.02 24.01 -6.83
C CYS A 406 -27.47 24.83 -5.66
N ALA A 407 -27.18 24.14 -4.57
CA ALA A 407 -26.47 24.64 -3.41
C ALA A 407 -25.55 23.53 -2.91
N VAL A 408 -24.29 23.83 -2.69
CA VAL A 408 -23.32 22.91 -2.10
C VAL A 408 -23.03 23.36 -0.67
N ILE A 409 -23.06 22.41 0.27
CA ILE A 409 -22.84 22.65 1.70
C ILE A 409 -21.83 21.65 2.27
N GLY A 410 -21.08 22.06 3.30
CA GLY A 410 -20.30 21.15 4.13
C GLY A 410 -21.08 20.68 5.35
N LEU A 411 -21.10 19.37 5.60
CA LEU A 411 -21.66 18.77 6.81
C LEU A 411 -20.57 18.06 7.61
N THR A 412 -20.50 18.34 8.91
CA THR A 412 -19.60 17.66 9.86
C THR A 412 -20.46 16.77 10.76
N ARG A 413 -20.12 15.48 10.89
CA ARG A 413 -20.88 14.55 11.73
C ARG A 413 -20.61 14.81 13.22
N PRO A 414 -21.60 14.62 14.12
CA PRO A 414 -21.36 14.68 15.55
C PRO A 414 -20.33 13.61 15.99
N GLY A 415 -19.23 14.02 16.61
CA GLY A 415 -18.15 13.12 17.05
C GLY A 415 -17.04 12.90 16.02
N ASP A 416 -17.20 13.41 14.80
CA ASP A 416 -16.20 13.34 13.72
C ASP A 416 -15.58 14.73 13.48
N ALA A 417 -14.32 14.75 13.03
CA ALA A 417 -13.64 15.99 12.65
C ALA A 417 -13.72 16.28 11.13
N GLY A 418 -14.12 15.29 10.33
CA GLY A 418 -14.22 15.41 8.87
C GLY A 418 -15.45 16.22 8.41
N THR A 419 -15.25 17.08 7.41
CA THR A 419 -16.35 17.81 6.73
C THR A 419 -16.60 17.20 5.35
N GLU A 420 -17.85 16.79 5.06
CA GLU A 420 -18.27 16.23 3.77
C GLU A 420 -18.99 17.27 2.90
N LEU A 421 -18.72 17.29 1.58
CA LEU A 421 -19.50 18.08 0.63
C LEU A 421 -20.80 17.38 0.23
N VAL A 422 -21.91 18.10 0.34
CA VAL A 422 -23.24 17.66 -0.12
C VAL A 422 -23.76 18.64 -1.18
N ALA A 423 -24.03 18.13 -2.38
CA ALA A 423 -24.71 18.87 -3.44
C ALA A 423 -26.23 18.72 -3.31
N CYS A 424 -26.91 19.81 -2.98
CA CYS A 424 -28.35 19.90 -2.99
C CYS A 424 -28.80 20.54 -4.29
N TYR A 425 -29.60 19.86 -5.12
CA TYR A 425 -29.93 20.39 -6.45
C TYR A 425 -31.37 20.09 -6.87
N ARG A 426 -31.90 20.94 -7.76
CA ARG A 426 -33.14 20.74 -8.50
C ARG A 426 -32.79 20.42 -9.94
N SER A 427 -33.30 19.32 -10.48
CA SER A 427 -33.09 18.93 -11.87
C SER A 427 -34.25 19.29 -12.79
N ARG A 428 -33.92 19.57 -14.05
CA ARG A 428 -34.88 19.67 -15.16
C ARG A 428 -35.04 18.28 -15.76
N GLY A 429 -36.10 17.56 -15.36
CA GLY A 429 -36.34 16.18 -15.81
C GLY A 429 -35.65 15.13 -14.92
N HIS A 430 -35.39 13.96 -15.49
CA HIS A 430 -34.65 12.89 -14.80
C HIS A 430 -33.17 12.99 -15.14
N VAL A 431 -32.36 13.35 -14.15
CA VAL A 431 -30.89 13.38 -14.22
C VAL A 431 -30.41 12.55 -13.06
N ALA A 432 -29.55 11.57 -13.34
CA ALA A 432 -28.98 10.70 -12.32
C ALA A 432 -27.80 11.39 -11.61
N ASP A 433 -27.60 11.13 -10.31
CA ASP A 433 -26.48 11.70 -9.55
C ASP A 433 -25.12 11.32 -10.18
N ASP A 434 -25.01 10.12 -10.76
CA ASP A 434 -23.80 9.66 -11.47
C ASP A 434 -23.47 10.48 -12.72
N GLU A 435 -24.47 11.00 -13.42
CA GLU A 435 -24.28 11.87 -14.59
C GLU A 435 -23.65 13.21 -14.17
N LEU A 436 -24.20 13.82 -13.11
CA LEU A 436 -23.68 15.06 -12.55
C LEU A 436 -22.27 14.89 -11.97
N ARG A 437 -22.03 13.76 -11.30
CA ARG A 437 -20.73 13.39 -10.76
C ARG A 437 -19.69 13.22 -11.87
N ALA A 438 -20.02 12.50 -12.95
CA ALA A 438 -19.15 12.35 -14.11
C ALA A 438 -18.87 13.70 -14.79
N TYR A 439 -19.89 14.56 -14.90
CA TYR A 439 -19.74 15.90 -15.43
C TYR A 439 -18.77 16.76 -14.61
N LEU A 440 -18.89 16.74 -13.27
CA LEU A 440 -17.97 17.47 -12.38
C LEU A 440 -16.54 16.92 -12.43
N ARG A 441 -16.36 15.59 -12.45
CA ARG A 441 -15.02 14.95 -12.54
C ARG A 441 -14.21 15.40 -13.75
N ASN A 442 -14.88 15.73 -14.85
CA ASN A 442 -14.20 16.21 -16.07
C ASN A 442 -13.71 17.65 -15.97
N ARG A 443 -14.15 18.43 -14.97
CA ARG A 443 -13.87 19.88 -14.85
C ARG A 443 -13.20 20.27 -13.53
N LEU A 444 -13.46 19.50 -12.48
CA LEU A 444 -13.00 19.75 -11.12
C LEU A 444 -12.09 18.60 -10.64
N PRO A 445 -11.08 18.89 -9.80
CA PRO A 445 -10.34 17.86 -9.09
C PRO A 445 -11.26 16.96 -8.26
N ALA A 446 -10.87 15.71 -8.03
CA ALA A 446 -11.67 14.72 -7.31
C ALA A 446 -12.14 15.20 -5.92
N TYR A 447 -11.31 15.95 -5.19
CA TYR A 447 -11.65 16.46 -3.86
C TYR A 447 -12.69 17.59 -3.85
N LEU A 448 -12.97 18.22 -5.00
CA LEU A 448 -14.05 19.21 -5.16
C LEU A 448 -15.37 18.56 -5.62
N VAL A 449 -15.38 17.28 -5.97
CA VAL A 449 -16.60 16.58 -6.38
C VAL A 449 -17.39 16.20 -5.13
N PRO A 450 -18.66 16.66 -4.97
CA PRO A 450 -19.47 16.36 -3.81
C PRO A 450 -19.62 14.86 -3.59
N ALA A 451 -19.46 14.47 -2.33
CA ALA A 451 -19.61 13.09 -1.93
C ALA A 451 -21.08 12.69 -2.08
N ARG A 452 -21.96 13.47 -1.46
CA ARG A 452 -23.40 13.20 -1.44
C ARG A 452 -24.20 14.13 -2.30
N TRP A 453 -25.35 13.64 -2.72
CA TRP A 453 -26.27 14.32 -3.60
C TRP A 453 -27.66 14.27 -2.97
N LEU A 454 -28.32 15.43 -2.91
CA LEU A 454 -29.68 15.56 -2.41
C LEU A 454 -30.51 16.26 -3.47
N ARG A 455 -31.33 15.49 -4.18
CA ARG A 455 -32.34 16.05 -5.06
C ARG A 455 -33.44 16.71 -4.23
N LEU A 456 -33.71 17.98 -4.52
CA LEU A 456 -34.78 18.76 -3.92
C LEU A 456 -35.83 19.10 -4.97
N ASP A 457 -37.12 18.99 -4.62
CA ASP A 457 -38.22 19.47 -5.48
C ASP A 457 -38.10 20.98 -5.70
N GLN A 458 -37.63 21.69 -4.68
CA GLN A 458 -37.29 23.10 -4.72
C GLN A 458 -36.14 23.38 -3.76
N VAL A 459 -35.13 24.12 -4.21
CA VAL A 459 -34.07 24.63 -3.34
C VAL A 459 -34.69 25.75 -2.48
N PRO A 460 -34.71 25.63 -1.14
CA PRO A 460 -35.24 26.65 -0.25
C PRO A 460 -34.66 28.04 -0.53
N LEU A 461 -35.52 29.05 -0.53
CA LEU A 461 -35.16 30.45 -0.68
C LEU A 461 -35.64 31.26 0.54
N LEU A 462 -34.88 32.28 0.91
CA LEU A 462 -35.27 33.34 1.82
C LEU A 462 -36.27 34.29 1.14
N ASP A 463 -36.97 35.11 1.92
CA ASP A 463 -37.95 36.10 1.43
C ASP A 463 -37.36 37.10 0.42
N ASN A 464 -36.03 37.29 0.43
CA ASN A 464 -35.30 38.14 -0.51
C ASN A 464 -34.85 37.41 -1.80
N GLY A 465 -35.29 36.17 -2.02
CA GLY A 465 -34.99 35.37 -3.20
C GLY A 465 -33.61 34.69 -3.21
N LYS A 466 -32.77 34.87 -2.17
CA LYS A 466 -31.51 34.14 -2.01
C LYS A 466 -31.76 32.73 -1.47
N ILE A 467 -30.86 31.80 -1.71
CA ILE A 467 -30.96 30.43 -1.16
C ILE A 467 -30.91 30.46 0.37
N ASP A 468 -31.88 29.82 1.02
CA ASP A 468 -31.90 29.61 2.46
C ASP A 468 -31.04 28.39 2.82
N LEU A 469 -29.77 28.65 3.09
CA LEU A 469 -28.77 27.63 3.40
C LEU A 469 -29.01 26.94 4.73
N ALA A 470 -29.64 27.62 5.69
CA ALA A 470 -29.99 27.01 6.98
C ALA A 470 -31.08 25.95 6.76
N MET A 471 -32.08 26.27 5.95
CA MET A 471 -33.12 25.32 5.57
C MET A 471 -32.58 24.20 4.67
N VAL A 472 -31.71 24.49 3.71
CA VAL A 472 -31.01 23.47 2.90
C VAL A 472 -30.23 22.51 3.80
N ARG A 473 -29.44 23.04 4.74
CA ARG A 473 -28.67 22.25 5.71
C ARG A 473 -29.58 21.37 6.57
N SER A 474 -30.65 21.93 7.15
CA SER A 474 -31.61 21.18 7.96
C SER A 474 -32.27 20.04 7.15
N LYS A 475 -32.64 20.29 5.89
CA LYS A 475 -33.19 19.27 4.99
C LYS A 475 -32.17 18.17 4.69
N ALA A 476 -30.92 18.53 4.44
CA ALA A 476 -29.84 17.58 4.21
C ALA A 476 -29.57 16.71 5.45
N GLU A 477 -29.40 17.33 6.63
CA GLU A 477 -29.22 16.61 7.90
C GLU A 477 -30.41 15.69 8.22
N SER A 478 -31.64 16.13 7.95
CA SER A 478 -32.85 15.32 8.17
C SER A 478 -33.00 14.18 7.16
N ALA A 479 -32.57 14.37 5.92
CA ALA A 479 -32.50 13.29 4.92
C ALA A 479 -31.45 12.24 5.30
N MET A 480 -30.31 12.69 5.86
CA MET A 480 -29.24 11.81 6.31
C MET A 480 -29.61 11.00 7.55
N ARG A 481 -30.28 11.60 8.55
CA ARG A 481 -30.78 10.85 9.73
C ARG A 481 -31.80 9.77 9.36
N ARG A 482 -32.59 9.97 8.30
CA ARG A 482 -33.58 8.99 7.81
C ARG A 482 -32.92 7.80 7.13
N HIS A 483 -31.79 7.99 6.44
CA HIS A 483 -31.02 6.88 5.85
C HIS A 483 -30.38 5.96 6.91
N THR A 484 -30.04 6.47 8.09
CA THR A 484 -29.48 5.65 9.19
C THR A 484 -30.53 4.77 9.88
N VAL A 485 -31.82 5.12 9.80
CA VAL A 485 -32.92 4.40 10.47
C VAL A 485 -33.69 3.49 9.49
N ALA A 486 -33.75 3.83 8.20
CA ALA A 486 -34.42 2.99 7.19
C ALA A 486 -33.68 1.68 6.88
N ALA A 487 -32.39 1.57 7.22
CA ALA A 487 -31.60 0.34 7.06
C ALA A 487 -32.03 -0.82 7.99
N SER A 488 -32.98 -0.59 8.92
CA SER A 488 -33.42 -1.62 9.88
C SER A 488 -34.74 -2.32 9.53
N ILE A 489 -35.49 -1.87 8.51
CA ILE A 489 -36.79 -2.46 8.18
C ILE A 489 -37.03 -2.36 6.67
N GLU A 490 -36.59 -3.37 5.92
CA GLU A 490 -37.35 -4.01 4.82
C GLU A 490 -36.47 -5.08 4.18
N GLY A 491 -36.62 -6.31 4.66
CA GLY A 491 -36.19 -7.49 3.93
C GLY A 491 -37.13 -7.73 2.76
N SER A 492 -36.61 -7.81 1.55
CA SER A 492 -37.29 -8.48 0.46
C SER A 492 -36.32 -9.09 -0.55
N SER A 493 -36.59 -10.36 -0.81
CA SER A 493 -35.86 -11.32 -1.62
C SER A 493 -35.98 -11.06 -3.12
N ALA A 494 -34.84 -10.97 -3.81
CA ALA A 494 -34.62 -11.38 -5.21
C ALA A 494 -33.13 -11.17 -5.54
N GLY A 495 -32.39 -11.99 -6.27
CA GLY A 495 -32.49 -13.36 -6.70
C GLY A 495 -31.04 -13.79 -7.01
N ARG A 496 -30.66 -15.05 -6.73
CA ARG A 496 -29.30 -15.56 -6.95
C ARG A 496 -28.90 -15.50 -8.43
N PRO A 497 -27.73 -14.94 -8.77
CA PRO A 497 -26.90 -15.45 -9.86
C PRO A 497 -25.80 -16.36 -9.29
N SER A 498 -25.38 -17.32 -10.11
CA SER A 498 -24.48 -18.44 -9.79
C SER A 498 -23.04 -18.22 -10.28
N ALA A 499 -22.09 -18.80 -9.53
CA ALA A 499 -20.67 -19.10 -9.83
C ALA A 499 -19.75 -17.88 -9.97
N GLY A 500 -18.74 -17.64 -9.11
CA GLY A 500 -17.91 -18.47 -8.23
C GLY A 500 -16.42 -18.17 -8.50
N GLY A 501 -16.00 -16.90 -8.44
CA GLY A 501 -14.70 -16.45 -8.95
C GLY A 501 -13.75 -15.66 -8.01
N PRO A 502 -12.55 -15.26 -8.54
CA PRO A 502 -11.74 -14.13 -8.03
C PRO A 502 -12.59 -12.90 -8.06
N ALA A 503 -12.19 -11.73 -7.59
CA ALA A 503 -13.09 -10.60 -7.53
C ALA A 503 -14.31 -10.90 -6.64
N GLU A 504 -15.07 -11.99 -6.76
CA GLU A 504 -16.24 -12.36 -5.96
C GLU A 504 -15.92 -12.65 -4.51
N GLN A 505 -14.74 -13.19 -4.19
CA GLN A 505 -14.28 -13.41 -2.80
C GLN A 505 -13.75 -12.14 -2.13
N ILE A 506 -12.97 -11.33 -2.84
CA ILE A 506 -12.68 -9.95 -2.45
C ILE A 506 -14.00 -9.21 -2.29
N MET A 507 -14.94 -9.33 -3.23
CA MET A 507 -16.29 -8.75 -3.20
C MET A 507 -17.21 -9.41 -2.15
N THR A 508 -16.85 -10.54 -1.54
CA THR A 508 -17.60 -11.16 -0.42
C THR A 508 -17.08 -10.62 0.92
N GLU A 509 -15.77 -10.42 1.06
CA GLU A 509 -15.15 -9.86 2.27
C GLU A 509 -15.13 -8.32 2.28
N LEU A 510 -15.11 -7.67 1.10
CA LEU A 510 -15.11 -6.21 0.98
C LEU A 510 -16.34 -5.58 1.60
N PRO A 511 -17.58 -6.07 1.45
CA PRO A 511 -18.73 -5.48 2.13
C PRO A 511 -18.56 -5.42 3.65
N ALA A 512 -17.93 -6.45 4.25
CA ALA A 512 -17.60 -6.43 5.68
C ALA A 512 -16.50 -5.40 5.99
N LEU A 513 -15.44 -5.35 5.17
CA LEU A 513 -14.37 -4.36 5.34
C LEU A 513 -14.84 -2.92 5.11
N VAL A 514 -15.72 -2.71 4.13
CA VAL A 514 -16.42 -1.45 3.84
C VAL A 514 -17.22 -1.06 5.07
N ARG A 515 -18.02 -1.96 5.63
CA ARG A 515 -18.79 -1.68 6.85
C ARG A 515 -17.88 -1.34 8.02
N GLU A 516 -16.79 -2.07 8.21
CA GLU A 516 -15.81 -1.84 9.29
C GLU A 516 -15.05 -0.52 9.14
N ALA A 517 -14.71 -0.11 7.92
CA ALA A 517 -13.93 1.10 7.64
C ALA A 517 -14.83 2.35 7.52
N THR A 518 -16.03 2.21 6.97
CA THR A 518 -16.89 3.33 6.58
C THR A 518 -18.16 3.46 7.41
N GLY A 519 -18.56 2.40 8.13
CA GLY A 519 -19.83 2.34 8.87
C GLY A 519 -21.07 2.17 7.98
N VAL A 520 -20.88 1.98 6.67
CA VAL A 520 -21.94 1.90 5.66
C VAL A 520 -22.26 0.45 5.32
N GLU A 521 -23.55 0.12 5.19
CA GLU A 521 -23.98 -1.13 4.57
C GLU A 521 -24.22 -0.92 3.08
N VAL A 522 -23.59 -1.77 2.28
CA VAL A 522 -23.76 -1.81 0.81
C VAL A 522 -24.64 -3.01 0.46
N ALA A 523 -25.74 -2.75 -0.28
CA ALA A 523 -26.66 -3.79 -0.71
C ALA A 523 -26.19 -4.47 -2.01
N SER A 524 -25.39 -3.75 -2.81
CA SER A 524 -24.75 -4.20 -4.05
C SER A 524 -23.28 -3.76 -4.11
N LEU A 525 -22.49 -4.47 -4.91
CA LEU A 525 -21.06 -4.18 -5.11
C LEU A 525 -20.82 -2.98 -6.03
N ASP A 526 -21.82 -2.66 -6.84
CA ASP A 526 -21.87 -1.49 -7.71
C ASP A 526 -22.44 -0.26 -7.01
N ASP A 527 -22.95 -0.42 -5.78
CA ASP A 527 -23.39 0.72 -5.00
C ASP A 527 -22.20 1.66 -4.80
N SER A 528 -22.46 2.92 -5.14
CA SER A 528 -21.54 4.00 -4.82
C SER A 528 -21.39 4.05 -3.30
N LEU A 529 -20.20 3.73 -2.82
CA LEU A 529 -19.80 3.83 -1.42
C LEU A 529 -20.08 5.22 -0.89
N VAL A 530 -20.01 6.24 -1.76
CA VAL A 530 -20.21 7.64 -1.41
C VAL A 530 -21.68 8.01 -1.31
N ASP A 531 -22.53 7.45 -2.18
CA ASP A 531 -23.99 7.61 -2.05
C ASP A 531 -24.52 6.88 -0.82
N ALA A 532 -23.97 5.69 -0.55
CA ALA A 532 -24.23 4.92 0.66
C ALA A 532 -23.63 5.60 1.92
N GLY A 533 -22.64 6.47 1.74
CA GLY A 533 -22.25 7.47 2.72
C GLY A 533 -20.84 7.43 3.29
N ALA A 534 -19.91 6.82 2.55
CA ALA A 534 -18.48 6.86 2.80
C ALA A 534 -17.88 8.15 2.23
N ASP A 535 -17.20 8.92 3.06
CA ASP A 535 -16.46 10.11 2.63
C ASP A 535 -15.02 9.77 2.21
N SER A 536 -14.27 10.77 1.78
CA SER A 536 -12.87 10.59 1.36
C SER A 536 -11.97 10.03 2.47
N LEU A 537 -12.31 10.27 3.75
CA LEU A 537 -11.55 9.75 4.90
C LEU A 537 -11.91 8.28 5.18
N ALA A 538 -13.18 7.93 5.06
CA ALA A 538 -13.69 6.56 5.13
C ALA A 538 -13.15 5.71 3.96
N LEU A 539 -13.07 6.27 2.76
CA LEU A 539 -12.43 5.63 1.61
C LEU A 539 -10.91 5.48 1.80
N LEU A 540 -10.25 6.46 2.42
CA LEU A 540 -8.85 6.35 2.83
C LEU A 540 -8.63 5.23 3.85
N ARG A 541 -9.45 5.20 4.91
CA ARG A 541 -9.43 4.13 5.91
C ARG A 541 -9.65 2.77 5.26
N LEU A 542 -10.60 2.69 4.32
CA LEU A 542 -10.87 1.50 3.54
C LEU A 542 -9.66 1.06 2.70
N CYS A 543 -8.98 1.97 1.99
CA CYS A 543 -7.77 1.66 1.23
C CYS A 543 -6.62 1.18 2.15
N LEU A 544 -6.39 1.84 3.29
CA LEU A 544 -5.34 1.44 4.25
C LEU A 544 -5.60 0.05 4.83
N ARG A 545 -6.84 -0.22 5.25
CA ARG A 545 -7.22 -1.54 5.76
C ARG A 545 -7.22 -2.59 4.67
N ALA A 546 -7.63 -2.26 3.44
CA ALA A 546 -7.58 -3.17 2.31
C ALA A 546 -6.13 -3.53 1.94
N ALA A 547 -5.21 -2.56 1.92
CA ALA A 547 -3.79 -2.80 1.69
C ALA A 547 -3.19 -3.71 2.80
N HIS A 548 -3.54 -3.46 4.06
CA HIS A 548 -3.13 -4.30 5.18
C HIS A 548 -3.72 -5.73 5.10
N ARG A 549 -4.99 -5.86 4.69
CA ARG A 549 -5.75 -7.11 4.69
C ARG A 549 -5.45 -8.00 3.49
N PHE A 550 -5.33 -7.40 2.31
CA PHE A 550 -5.25 -8.10 1.02
C PHE A 550 -3.90 -7.92 0.32
N GLY A 551 -3.07 -6.98 0.77
CA GLY A 551 -1.82 -6.61 0.09
C GLY A 551 -2.09 -5.74 -1.15
N GLY A 552 -1.09 -4.94 -1.53
CA GLY A 552 -1.17 -4.00 -2.65
C GLY A 552 -1.57 -2.59 -2.22
N ASP A 553 -0.83 -1.60 -2.71
CA ASP A 553 -1.13 -0.19 -2.45
C ASP A 553 -2.25 0.27 -3.38
N VAL A 554 -3.40 0.66 -2.82
CA VAL A 554 -4.50 1.28 -3.55
C VAL A 554 -4.52 2.77 -3.24
N ALA A 555 -4.25 3.60 -4.24
CA ALA A 555 -4.41 5.04 -4.07
C ALA A 555 -5.90 5.38 -3.96
N VAL A 556 -6.27 6.20 -2.97
CA VAL A 556 -7.67 6.65 -2.80
C VAL A 556 -8.16 7.41 -4.02
N ALA A 557 -7.26 8.10 -4.76
CA ALA A 557 -7.61 8.77 -6.00
C ALA A 557 -8.16 7.79 -7.05
N ASP A 558 -7.57 6.60 -7.16
CA ASP A 558 -8.02 5.56 -8.09
C ASP A 558 -9.39 5.01 -7.69
N LEU A 559 -9.63 4.85 -6.38
CA LEU A 559 -10.95 4.47 -5.87
C LEU A 559 -11.99 5.59 -6.05
N LEU A 560 -11.62 6.85 -5.86
CA LEU A 560 -12.52 8.00 -6.02
C LEU A 560 -13.00 8.21 -7.46
N ALA A 561 -12.29 7.66 -8.46
CA ALA A 561 -12.71 7.70 -9.86
C ALA A 561 -14.03 6.94 -10.09
N ARG A 562 -14.21 5.78 -9.43
CA ARG A 562 -15.47 5.04 -9.30
C ARG A 562 -15.52 4.45 -7.89
N PRO A 563 -16.13 5.11 -6.91
CA PRO A 563 -16.03 4.72 -5.51
C PRO A 563 -17.05 3.64 -5.21
N THR A 564 -16.86 2.47 -5.80
CA THR A 564 -17.70 1.29 -5.61
C THR A 564 -16.87 0.18 -4.98
N THR A 565 -17.53 -0.70 -4.25
CA THR A 565 -16.93 -1.91 -3.72
C THR A 565 -16.29 -2.73 -4.84
N ARG A 566 -16.92 -2.77 -6.03
CA ARG A 566 -16.38 -3.40 -7.24
C ARG A 566 -15.08 -2.76 -7.70
N THR A 567 -14.97 -1.43 -7.75
CA THR A 567 -13.73 -0.77 -8.20
C THR A 567 -12.58 -0.96 -7.21
N LEU A 568 -12.84 -0.96 -5.90
CA LEU A 568 -11.81 -1.33 -4.93
C LEU A 568 -11.35 -2.78 -5.16
N ALA A 569 -12.30 -3.68 -5.41
CA ALA A 569 -11.97 -5.06 -5.75
C ALA A 569 -11.11 -5.13 -7.02
N GLU A 570 -11.48 -4.41 -8.08
CA GLU A 570 -10.74 -4.30 -9.33
C GLU A 570 -9.33 -3.70 -9.15
N LEU A 571 -9.15 -2.72 -8.25
CA LEU A 571 -7.85 -2.10 -7.97
C LEU A 571 -6.92 -3.01 -7.17
N LEU A 572 -7.47 -3.75 -6.20
CA LEU A 572 -6.76 -4.81 -5.50
C LEU A 572 -6.41 -5.97 -6.45
N ASP A 573 -7.31 -6.28 -7.39
CA ASP A 573 -7.15 -7.28 -8.45
C ASP A 573 -6.23 -6.79 -9.58
N GLN A 574 -5.89 -5.50 -9.68
CA GLN A 574 -4.90 -5.00 -10.64
C GLN A 574 -3.45 -5.40 -10.28
N GLY A 575 -3.21 -5.89 -9.06
CA GLY A 575 -2.04 -6.69 -8.69
C GLY A 575 -2.17 -8.19 -9.04
N ALA A 576 -3.37 -8.66 -9.36
CA ALA A 576 -3.75 -10.05 -9.55
C ALA A 576 -4.77 -10.21 -10.69
N THR A 577 -4.34 -10.07 -11.96
CA THR A 577 -5.22 -10.13 -13.15
C THR A 577 -6.27 -11.28 -13.09
N PRO A 578 -7.55 -11.04 -13.42
CA PRO A 578 -8.59 -12.05 -13.30
C PRO A 578 -8.41 -13.20 -14.29
N CYS A 579 -8.57 -14.41 -13.77
CA CYS A 579 -8.43 -15.66 -14.52
C CYS A 579 -9.83 -16.11 -15.00
N GLN A 580 -10.18 -15.80 -16.24
CA GLN A 580 -11.34 -16.42 -16.89
C GLN A 580 -10.95 -17.83 -17.35
N PRO A 581 -11.74 -18.89 -17.03
CA PRO A 581 -11.51 -20.21 -17.57
C PRO A 581 -11.61 -20.17 -19.10
N THR A 582 -10.48 -20.19 -19.79
CA THR A 582 -10.42 -20.41 -21.25
C THR A 582 -10.62 -21.88 -21.53
N GLY A 583 -11.86 -22.33 -21.43
CA GLY A 583 -12.29 -23.65 -21.85
C GLY A 583 -13.81 -23.65 -22.02
N PRO A 584 -14.36 -24.31 -23.05
CA PRO A 584 -15.81 -24.51 -23.15
C PRO A 584 -16.35 -25.07 -21.83
N ALA A 585 -17.43 -24.51 -21.31
CA ALA A 585 -18.12 -25.09 -20.16
C ALA A 585 -18.47 -26.56 -20.50
N GLY A 586 -17.91 -27.51 -19.74
CA GLY A 586 -18.09 -28.95 -19.97
C GLY A 586 -16.94 -29.66 -20.69
N SER A 587 -15.84 -28.99 -21.05
CA SER A 587 -14.64 -29.69 -21.53
C SER A 587 -13.96 -30.46 -20.39
N ALA A 588 -13.61 -31.73 -20.65
CA ALA A 588 -12.77 -32.53 -19.76
C ALA A 588 -11.30 -32.09 -19.81
N GLU A 589 -10.87 -31.41 -20.88
CA GLU A 589 -9.50 -30.91 -21.04
C GLU A 589 -9.33 -29.57 -20.33
N ARG A 590 -8.22 -29.45 -19.59
CA ARG A 590 -7.88 -28.30 -18.77
C ARG A 590 -6.46 -27.84 -19.09
N PRO A 591 -6.23 -26.55 -19.40
CA PRO A 591 -4.88 -26.09 -19.70
C PRO A 591 -3.98 -26.22 -18.47
N LEU A 592 -2.76 -26.69 -18.68
CA LEU A 592 -1.73 -26.73 -17.64
C LEU A 592 -1.17 -25.33 -17.40
N THR A 593 -0.84 -25.03 -16.14
CA THR A 593 -0.01 -23.87 -15.84
C THR A 593 1.41 -24.12 -16.35
N PRO A 594 2.17 -23.06 -16.66
CA PRO A 594 3.58 -23.22 -17.06
C PRO A 594 4.41 -23.97 -16.02
N THR A 595 4.12 -23.80 -14.72
CA THR A 595 4.77 -24.54 -13.63
C THR A 595 4.38 -26.03 -13.64
N GLN A 596 3.11 -26.36 -13.87
CA GLN A 596 2.68 -27.75 -14.00
C GLN A 596 3.39 -28.45 -15.17
N ALA A 597 3.43 -27.79 -16.34
CA ALA A 597 4.17 -28.30 -17.49
C ALA A 597 5.66 -28.49 -17.17
N ALA A 598 6.27 -27.57 -16.40
CA ALA A 598 7.66 -27.69 -15.98
C ALA A 598 7.93 -28.94 -15.13
N PHE A 599 7.04 -29.28 -14.20
CA PHE A 599 7.14 -30.49 -13.39
C PHE A 599 7.08 -31.76 -14.26
N LEU A 600 6.12 -31.82 -15.18
CA LEU A 600 5.96 -32.96 -16.11
C LEU A 600 7.16 -33.12 -17.04
N VAL A 601 7.71 -32.02 -17.56
CA VAL A 601 8.97 -32.04 -18.34
C VAL A 601 10.12 -32.58 -17.49
N THR A 602 10.25 -32.11 -16.25
CA THR A 602 11.35 -32.54 -15.36
C THR A 602 11.26 -34.03 -15.05
N GLU A 603 10.05 -34.54 -14.80
CA GLU A 603 9.82 -35.96 -14.54
C GLU A 603 10.04 -36.84 -15.79
N ALA A 604 9.67 -36.36 -16.97
CA ALA A 604 9.94 -37.06 -18.23
C ALA A 604 11.43 -37.14 -18.56
N VAL A 605 12.21 -36.11 -18.21
CA VAL A 605 13.67 -36.10 -18.39
C VAL A 605 14.39 -36.95 -17.35
N GLU A 606 13.88 -37.03 -16.12
CA GLU A 606 14.45 -37.82 -15.03
C GLU A 606 13.41 -38.77 -14.39
N PRO A 607 13.01 -39.88 -15.04
CA PRO A 607 11.97 -40.77 -14.52
C PRO A 607 12.33 -41.45 -13.20
N ALA A 608 13.60 -41.52 -12.83
CA ALA A 608 14.00 -42.02 -11.51
C ALA A 608 13.55 -41.07 -10.36
N ASN A 609 13.17 -39.83 -10.67
CA ASN A 609 12.88 -38.75 -9.72
C ASN A 609 11.39 -38.55 -9.41
N ARG A 610 10.47 -39.42 -9.87
CA ARG A 610 9.01 -39.22 -9.67
C ARG A 610 8.60 -38.95 -8.22
N GLN A 611 9.22 -39.67 -7.28
CA GLN A 611 8.93 -39.54 -5.84
C GLN A 611 9.43 -38.22 -5.23
N ALA A 612 10.35 -37.50 -5.89
CA ALA A 612 10.90 -36.26 -5.37
C ALA A 612 9.87 -35.11 -5.35
N TRP A 613 8.75 -35.27 -6.04
CA TRP A 613 7.66 -34.29 -6.16
C TRP A 613 6.42 -34.68 -5.36
N HIS A 614 6.54 -35.62 -4.41
CA HIS A 614 5.47 -35.90 -3.46
C HIS A 614 5.49 -34.88 -2.32
N CYS A 615 4.35 -34.24 -2.08
CA CYS A 615 4.07 -33.44 -0.89
C CYS A 615 3.39 -34.35 0.15
N THR A 616 4.06 -34.62 1.27
CA THR A 616 3.56 -35.51 2.32
C THR A 616 3.26 -34.75 3.61
N LEU A 617 2.07 -34.99 4.17
CA LEU A 617 1.62 -34.45 5.46
C LEU A 617 1.23 -35.63 6.36
N VAL A 618 1.80 -35.73 7.56
CA VAL A 618 1.50 -36.82 8.50
C VAL A 618 1.08 -36.26 9.84
N TRP A 619 -0.11 -36.58 10.31
CA TRP A 619 -0.57 -36.25 11.65
C TRP A 619 -0.47 -37.46 12.57
N ARG A 620 0.19 -37.28 13.72
CA ARG A 620 0.03 -38.19 14.85
C ARG A 620 -1.26 -37.83 15.57
N VAL A 621 -2.19 -38.77 15.62
CA VAL A 621 -3.53 -38.55 16.18
C VAL A 621 -3.66 -39.32 17.48
N THR A 622 -4.02 -38.61 18.55
CA THR A 622 -4.39 -39.17 19.85
C THR A 622 -5.89 -38.99 20.06
N GLY A 623 -6.61 -40.04 20.39
CA GLY A 623 -8.07 -40.13 20.38
C GLY A 623 -8.58 -41.13 19.35
N THR A 624 -9.86 -41.49 19.45
CA THR A 624 -10.47 -42.49 18.56
C THR A 624 -10.99 -41.84 17.29
N VAL A 625 -10.33 -42.11 16.18
CA VAL A 625 -10.72 -41.62 14.85
C VAL A 625 -11.84 -42.48 14.27
N ASP A 626 -12.94 -41.85 13.84
CA ASP A 626 -13.97 -42.52 13.04
C ASP A 626 -13.46 -42.66 11.60
N ALA A 627 -12.88 -43.83 11.30
CA ALA A 627 -12.33 -44.14 9.98
C ALA A 627 -13.38 -44.05 8.86
N ALA A 628 -14.66 -44.32 9.15
CA ALA A 628 -15.72 -44.26 8.16
C ALA A 628 -16.10 -42.80 7.84
N ALA A 629 -16.21 -41.95 8.86
CA ALA A 629 -16.39 -40.51 8.69
C ALA A 629 -15.21 -39.88 7.94
N LEU A 630 -13.97 -40.29 8.27
CA LEU A 630 -12.76 -39.82 7.60
C LEU A 630 -12.73 -40.22 6.12
N ARG A 631 -13.07 -41.47 5.78
CA ARG A 631 -13.20 -41.91 4.39
C ARG A 631 -14.21 -41.06 3.61
N ARG A 632 -15.38 -40.77 4.22
CA ARG A 632 -16.41 -39.92 3.58
C ARG A 632 -15.94 -38.48 3.40
N ALA A 633 -15.22 -37.94 4.38
CA ALA A 633 -14.61 -36.61 4.31
C ALA A 633 -13.57 -36.51 3.18
N ILE A 634 -12.67 -37.50 3.07
CA ILE A 634 -11.68 -37.60 1.98
C ILE A 634 -12.40 -37.69 0.63
N GLY A 635 -13.43 -38.52 0.51
CA GLY A 635 -14.22 -38.63 -0.72
C GLY A 635 -14.91 -37.33 -1.12
N TRP A 636 -15.31 -36.51 -0.15
CA TRP A 636 -15.85 -35.18 -0.42
C TRP A 636 -14.77 -34.22 -0.93
N VAL A 637 -13.60 -34.15 -0.27
CA VAL A 637 -12.46 -33.33 -0.73
C VAL A 637 -12.01 -33.76 -2.13
N HIS A 638 -11.94 -35.08 -2.38
CA HIS A 638 -11.58 -35.65 -3.68
C HIS A 638 -12.46 -35.11 -4.81
N ARG A 639 -13.78 -35.14 -4.62
CA ARG A 639 -14.75 -34.68 -5.63
C ARG A 639 -14.76 -33.16 -5.80
N ARG A 640 -14.54 -32.44 -4.71
CA ARG A 640 -14.61 -30.96 -4.69
C ARG A 640 -13.48 -30.29 -5.45
N HIS A 641 -12.28 -30.88 -5.42
CA HIS A 641 -11.07 -30.26 -5.97
C HIS A 641 -10.60 -30.97 -7.24
N PRO A 642 -10.88 -30.42 -8.45
CA PRO A 642 -10.57 -31.06 -9.72
C PRO A 642 -9.11 -31.42 -9.93
N ALA A 643 -8.18 -30.59 -9.43
CA ALA A 643 -6.74 -30.85 -9.56
C ALA A 643 -6.31 -32.15 -8.86
N LEU A 644 -6.96 -32.55 -7.77
CA LEU A 644 -6.60 -33.74 -7.02
C LEU A 644 -6.94 -35.04 -7.76
N HIS A 645 -8.04 -35.05 -8.54
CA HIS A 645 -8.50 -36.21 -9.29
C HIS A 645 -8.26 -36.11 -10.80
N ALA A 646 -7.51 -35.10 -11.25
CA ALA A 646 -7.13 -34.94 -12.65
C ALA A 646 -6.07 -35.97 -13.07
N ARG A 647 -6.07 -36.24 -14.38
CA ARG A 647 -5.03 -36.97 -15.11
C ARG A 647 -4.12 -35.97 -15.79
N TYR A 648 -2.81 -36.17 -15.69
CA TYR A 648 -1.78 -35.30 -16.25
C TYR A 648 -0.95 -36.06 -17.29
N PRO A 649 -0.61 -35.44 -18.43
CA PRO A 649 0.12 -36.11 -19.50
C PRO A 649 1.54 -36.44 -19.05
N THR A 650 1.99 -37.66 -19.34
CA THR A 650 3.36 -38.12 -19.03
C THR A 650 4.30 -38.07 -20.23
N GLU A 651 3.77 -37.78 -21.42
CA GLU A 651 4.51 -37.55 -22.67
C GLU A 651 4.11 -36.21 -23.33
N PRO A 652 5.00 -35.56 -24.10
CA PRO A 652 4.67 -34.33 -24.82
C PRO A 652 3.54 -34.51 -25.84
N PRO A 653 2.72 -33.46 -26.12
CA PRO A 653 2.83 -32.10 -25.58
C PRO A 653 2.22 -31.94 -24.18
N PHE A 654 2.96 -31.29 -23.27
CA PHE A 654 2.52 -31.00 -21.89
C PHE A 654 1.65 -29.74 -21.83
N GLU A 655 0.49 -29.78 -22.46
CA GLU A 655 -0.38 -28.60 -22.59
C GLU A 655 -1.67 -28.70 -21.79
N GLN A 656 -2.20 -29.92 -21.59
CA GLN A 656 -3.53 -30.11 -21.01
C GLN A 656 -3.58 -31.28 -20.02
N ALA A 657 -4.21 -31.06 -18.86
CA ALA A 657 -4.71 -32.10 -17.97
C ALA A 657 -6.13 -32.52 -18.36
N ARG A 658 -6.60 -33.65 -17.84
CA ARG A 658 -7.96 -34.15 -18.03
C ARG A 658 -8.67 -34.35 -16.69
N THR A 659 -9.84 -33.73 -16.53
CA THR A 659 -10.73 -33.87 -15.37
C THR A 659 -11.93 -34.72 -15.76
N ASP A 660 -11.82 -36.02 -15.61
CA ASP A 660 -12.94 -36.96 -15.78
C ASP A 660 -13.81 -37.00 -14.51
N PRO A 661 -15.04 -37.58 -14.56
CA PRO A 661 -15.84 -37.76 -13.37
C PRO A 661 -15.04 -38.44 -12.25
N PRO A 662 -15.02 -37.89 -11.03
CA PRO A 662 -14.17 -38.37 -9.96
C PRO A 662 -14.50 -39.82 -9.59
N THR A 663 -13.46 -40.65 -9.49
CA THR A 663 -13.56 -42.02 -8.99
C THR A 663 -13.63 -42.04 -7.45
N GLU A 664 -13.67 -43.22 -6.84
CA GLU A 664 -13.45 -43.33 -5.40
C GLU A 664 -12.03 -42.84 -5.03
N PRO A 665 -11.87 -42.12 -3.90
CA PRO A 665 -10.56 -41.70 -3.45
C PRO A 665 -9.68 -42.89 -3.06
N GLU A 666 -8.38 -42.79 -3.31
CA GLU A 666 -7.41 -43.75 -2.79
C GLU A 666 -7.21 -43.52 -1.28
N PHE A 667 -7.85 -44.36 -0.46
CA PHE A 667 -7.75 -44.32 1.00
C PHE A 667 -7.41 -45.70 1.57
N HIS A 668 -6.25 -45.78 2.23
CA HIS A 668 -5.74 -47.01 2.85
C HIS A 668 -6.03 -47.03 4.35
N LEU A 669 -6.78 -48.02 4.81
CA LEU A 669 -6.99 -48.27 6.24
C LEU A 669 -6.13 -49.47 6.66
N LEU A 670 -5.08 -49.20 7.44
CA LEU A 670 -4.11 -50.21 7.88
C LEU A 670 -4.22 -50.41 9.39
N ARG A 671 -4.10 -51.66 9.84
CA ARG A 671 -4.02 -52.00 11.27
C ARG A 671 -2.64 -52.56 11.58
N CYS A 672 -1.90 -51.90 12.46
CA CYS A 672 -0.52 -52.27 12.80
C CYS A 672 -0.35 -52.16 14.32
N PRO A 673 -0.19 -53.28 15.06
CA PRO A 673 -0.07 -53.24 16.52
C PRO A 673 1.24 -52.60 17.01
N ASP A 674 2.31 -52.64 16.19
CA ASP A 674 3.63 -52.09 16.53
C ASP A 674 3.88 -50.73 15.84
N ASP A 675 4.21 -49.69 16.62
CA ASP A 675 4.39 -48.31 16.15
C ASP A 675 5.50 -48.12 15.09
N PRO A 676 6.70 -48.74 15.19
CA PRO A 676 7.71 -48.65 14.15
C PRO A 676 7.26 -49.27 12.81
N ILE A 677 6.46 -50.35 12.88
CA ILE A 677 5.89 -51.00 11.70
C ILE A 677 4.79 -50.12 11.11
N ALA A 678 3.98 -49.47 11.96
CA ALA A 678 2.94 -48.53 11.53
C ALA A 678 3.52 -47.36 10.73
N ALA A 679 4.60 -46.75 11.22
CA ALA A 679 5.29 -45.66 10.52
C ALA A 679 5.87 -46.11 9.17
N ALA A 680 6.54 -47.27 9.13
CA ALA A 680 7.10 -47.81 7.88
C ALA A 680 6.01 -48.19 6.85
N ARG A 681 4.86 -48.69 7.31
CA ARG A 681 3.71 -48.99 6.46
C ARG A 681 3.05 -47.74 5.90
N LEU A 682 2.90 -46.71 6.73
CA LEU A 682 2.41 -45.40 6.28
C LEU A 682 3.35 -44.81 5.23
N ASP A 683 4.66 -44.79 5.52
CA ASP A 683 5.68 -44.28 4.62
C ASP A 683 5.69 -45.01 3.27
N ALA A 684 5.56 -46.35 3.28
CA ALA A 684 5.46 -47.14 2.05
C ALA A 684 4.25 -46.76 1.19
N VAL A 685 3.11 -46.41 1.80
CA VAL A 685 1.93 -45.94 1.07
C VAL A 685 2.15 -44.53 0.53
N LEU A 686 2.64 -43.61 1.35
CA LEU A 686 2.79 -42.19 0.96
C LEU A 686 3.88 -41.95 -0.10
N ASN A 687 4.89 -42.84 -0.18
CA ASN A 687 6.00 -42.72 -1.13
C ASN A 687 5.85 -43.61 -2.37
N ASP A 688 4.81 -44.42 -2.47
CA ASP A 688 4.51 -45.15 -3.70
C ASP A 688 4.36 -44.15 -4.88
N PRO A 689 5.05 -44.30 -6.02
CA PRO A 689 4.99 -43.35 -7.13
C PRO A 689 3.56 -43.13 -7.65
N PHE A 690 3.20 -41.91 -8.03
CA PHE A 690 1.92 -41.65 -8.69
C PHE A 690 1.98 -42.03 -10.18
N ASP A 691 0.91 -42.65 -10.67
CA ASP A 691 0.65 -42.79 -12.11
C ASP A 691 -0.21 -41.60 -12.56
N LEU A 692 0.46 -40.55 -13.02
CA LEU A 692 -0.19 -39.29 -13.39
C LEU A 692 -1.11 -39.43 -14.61
N ASP A 693 -0.85 -40.38 -15.52
CA ASP A 693 -1.68 -40.62 -16.70
C ASP A 693 -3.02 -41.26 -16.33
N ARG A 694 -3.05 -42.04 -15.24
CA ARG A 694 -4.28 -42.67 -14.73
C ARG A 694 -4.98 -41.84 -13.67
N GLY A 695 -4.24 -41.09 -12.87
CA GLY A 695 -4.74 -40.41 -11.67
C GLY A 695 -5.29 -41.38 -10.62
N PRO A 696 -5.77 -40.87 -9.47
CA PRO A 696 -5.68 -39.48 -9.01
C PRO A 696 -4.26 -39.09 -8.58
N ALA A 697 -3.97 -37.79 -8.52
CA ALA A 697 -2.67 -37.26 -8.12
C ALA A 697 -2.51 -37.14 -6.59
N TRP A 698 -3.34 -37.84 -5.82
CA TRP A 698 -3.30 -37.83 -4.36
C TRP A 698 -3.85 -39.10 -3.74
N ARG A 699 -3.39 -39.40 -2.52
CA ARG A 699 -3.82 -40.54 -1.72
C ARG A 699 -3.76 -40.24 -0.24
N ALA A 700 -4.51 -41.01 0.55
CA ALA A 700 -4.57 -40.87 1.99
C ALA A 700 -4.43 -42.24 2.68
N ALA A 701 -3.91 -42.25 3.90
CA ALA A 701 -3.78 -43.46 4.69
C ALA A 701 -4.02 -43.20 6.18
N LEU A 702 -4.78 -44.08 6.83
CA LEU A 702 -4.94 -44.12 8.27
C LEU A 702 -4.36 -45.44 8.79
N VAL A 703 -3.37 -45.36 9.67
CA VAL A 703 -2.79 -46.52 10.35
C VAL A 703 -3.21 -46.49 11.82
N THR A 704 -3.98 -47.50 12.24
CA THR A 704 -4.45 -47.63 13.63
C THR A 704 -3.61 -48.64 14.40
N GLY A 705 -3.27 -48.31 15.65
CA GLY A 705 -2.49 -49.14 16.57
C GLY A 705 -3.24 -50.35 17.17
N ALA A 706 -2.60 -51.02 18.12
CA ALA A 706 -3.26 -51.95 19.04
C ALA A 706 -4.20 -51.21 20.01
N GLU A 707 -3.77 -50.02 20.44
CA GLU A 707 -4.58 -49.08 21.22
C GLU A 707 -5.48 -48.26 20.27
N PRO A 708 -6.81 -48.23 20.49
CA PRO A 708 -7.75 -47.56 19.60
C PRO A 708 -7.72 -46.02 19.68
N ASP A 709 -6.95 -45.45 20.61
CA ASP A 709 -6.75 -44.02 20.82
C ASP A 709 -5.44 -43.49 20.19
N ARG A 710 -4.71 -44.31 19.43
CA ARG A 710 -3.50 -43.87 18.72
C ARG A 710 -3.53 -44.26 17.24
N ALA A 711 -3.34 -43.27 16.38
CA ALA A 711 -3.30 -43.46 14.94
C ALA A 711 -2.28 -42.52 14.27
N LEU A 712 -1.82 -42.93 13.08
CA LEU A 712 -1.10 -42.07 12.15
C LEU A 712 -1.98 -41.83 10.94
N PHE A 713 -2.24 -40.57 10.62
CA PHE A 713 -2.98 -40.18 9.42
C PHE A 713 -2.06 -39.45 8.46
N GLY A 714 -1.96 -39.93 7.22
CA GLY A 714 -1.10 -39.35 6.20
C GLY A 714 -1.84 -38.97 4.93
N LEU A 715 -1.39 -37.88 4.31
CA LEU A 715 -1.78 -37.44 2.97
C LEU A 715 -0.52 -37.36 2.11
N ALA A 716 -0.59 -37.87 0.89
CA ALA A 716 0.42 -37.67 -0.14
C ALA A 716 -0.24 -37.10 -1.39
N VAL A 717 0.35 -36.04 -1.96
CA VAL A 717 -0.15 -35.38 -3.16
C VAL A 717 1.03 -35.09 -4.09
N HIS A 718 0.85 -35.26 -5.40
CA HIS A 718 1.87 -34.85 -6.36
C HIS A 718 1.90 -33.32 -6.51
N HIS A 719 3.09 -32.72 -6.56
CA HIS A 719 3.27 -31.26 -6.61
C HIS A 719 2.68 -30.61 -7.88
N VAL A 720 2.35 -31.39 -8.92
CA VAL A 720 1.61 -30.91 -10.11
C VAL A 720 0.16 -30.49 -9.76
N ALA A 721 -0.42 -31.07 -8.71
CA ALA A 721 -1.79 -30.82 -8.27
C ALA A 721 -1.87 -30.00 -6.97
N PHE A 722 -0.72 -29.59 -6.41
CA PHE A 722 -0.64 -29.16 -5.02
C PHE A 722 0.53 -28.19 -4.80
N ASP A 723 0.39 -27.27 -3.85
CA ASP A 723 1.44 -26.37 -3.40
C ASP A 723 1.27 -26.05 -1.89
N GLY A 724 2.20 -25.27 -1.33
CA GLY A 724 2.17 -24.93 0.10
C GLY A 724 0.92 -24.18 0.56
N TRP A 725 0.22 -23.47 -0.34
CA TRP A 725 -1.06 -22.81 -0.03
C TRP A 725 -2.22 -23.82 -0.01
N SER A 726 -2.16 -24.81 -0.91
CA SER A 726 -3.14 -25.90 -1.01
C SER A 726 -3.19 -26.77 0.25
N GLU A 727 -2.09 -26.84 1.02
CA GLU A 727 -2.03 -27.54 2.31
C GLU A 727 -3.12 -27.09 3.28
N HIS A 728 -3.22 -25.77 3.50
CA HIS A 728 -4.20 -25.20 4.43
C HIS A 728 -5.62 -25.37 3.92
N ILE A 729 -5.84 -25.28 2.60
CA ILE A 729 -7.15 -25.48 1.98
C ILE A 729 -7.61 -26.93 2.21
N VAL A 730 -6.76 -27.92 1.93
CA VAL A 730 -7.11 -29.33 2.11
C VAL A 730 -7.33 -29.67 3.58
N ALA A 731 -6.48 -29.19 4.50
CA ALA A 731 -6.66 -29.44 5.93
C ALA A 731 -7.95 -28.83 6.49
N ARG A 732 -8.28 -27.59 6.09
CA ARG A 732 -9.54 -26.91 6.42
C ARG A 732 -10.75 -27.69 5.90
N ASP A 733 -10.72 -28.04 4.61
CA ASP A 733 -11.84 -28.71 3.94
C ASP A 733 -12.06 -30.12 4.50
N LEU A 734 -10.98 -30.86 4.81
CA LEU A 734 -11.04 -32.16 5.43
C LEU A 734 -11.60 -32.09 6.87
N THR A 735 -11.15 -31.10 7.65
CA THR A 735 -11.66 -30.80 9.00
C THR A 735 -13.17 -30.54 8.97
N ALA A 736 -13.62 -29.64 8.10
CA ALA A 736 -15.03 -29.27 7.98
C ALA A 736 -15.88 -30.47 7.56
N ALA A 737 -15.40 -31.26 6.58
CA ALA A 737 -16.11 -32.44 6.11
C ALA A 737 -16.19 -33.53 7.19
N TYR A 738 -15.09 -33.80 7.90
CA TYR A 738 -15.08 -34.80 8.98
C TYR A 738 -16.03 -34.43 10.12
N ARG A 739 -16.01 -33.16 10.57
CA ARG A 739 -16.91 -32.66 11.63
C ARG A 739 -18.39 -32.86 11.29
N SER A 740 -18.78 -32.52 10.05
CA SER A 740 -20.14 -32.71 9.56
C SER A 740 -20.53 -34.18 9.53
N GLU A 741 -19.63 -35.06 9.10
CA GLU A 741 -19.86 -36.51 9.05
C GLU A 741 -20.02 -37.13 10.46
N VAL A 742 -19.24 -36.67 11.45
CA VAL A 742 -19.33 -37.14 12.84
C VAL A 742 -20.58 -36.60 13.54
N ALA A 743 -20.90 -35.31 13.34
CA ALA A 743 -22.04 -34.66 13.99
C ALA A 743 -23.39 -35.01 13.34
N GLY A 744 -23.40 -35.62 12.15
CA GLY A 744 -24.60 -35.86 11.36
C GLY A 744 -25.30 -34.57 10.91
N THR A 745 -24.59 -33.45 10.90
CA THR A 745 -25.13 -32.14 10.54
C THR A 745 -24.83 -31.81 9.08
N PRO A 746 -25.71 -31.07 8.39
CA PRO A 746 -25.40 -30.57 7.05
C PRO A 746 -24.12 -29.73 7.06
N ARG A 747 -23.28 -29.91 6.03
CA ARG A 747 -22.08 -29.10 5.84
C ARG A 747 -22.49 -27.63 5.74
N GLU A 748 -21.82 -26.72 6.46
CA GLU A 748 -22.06 -25.28 6.30
C GLU A 748 -21.75 -24.90 4.85
N THR A 749 -22.70 -24.41 4.05
CA THR A 749 -22.50 -24.15 2.61
C THR A 749 -21.98 -22.75 2.29
N ARG A 750 -21.78 -21.88 3.30
CA ARG A 750 -21.51 -20.44 3.09
C ARG A 750 -20.14 -20.11 2.46
N TRP A 751 -19.19 -21.04 2.49
CA TRP A 751 -17.86 -20.89 1.87
C TRP A 751 -17.69 -21.70 0.58
N TYR A 752 -18.77 -22.29 0.06
CA TYR A 752 -18.69 -23.41 -0.89
C TYR A 752 -19.57 -23.14 -2.13
N ALA A 753 -19.02 -22.42 -3.10
CA ALA A 753 -19.48 -22.54 -4.48
C ALA A 753 -18.93 -23.87 -5.05
N ASP A 754 -19.79 -24.66 -5.70
CA ASP A 754 -19.43 -25.88 -6.41
C ASP A 754 -19.90 -25.75 -7.88
N PRO A 755 -19.10 -26.21 -8.87
CA PRO A 755 -17.72 -26.69 -8.74
C PRO A 755 -16.70 -25.55 -8.61
N LEU A 756 -15.59 -25.79 -7.90
CA LEU A 756 -14.46 -24.85 -7.85
C LEU A 756 -13.77 -24.73 -9.23
N PRO A 757 -13.27 -23.54 -9.61
CA PRO A 757 -12.61 -23.34 -10.89
C PRO A 757 -11.29 -24.14 -10.97
N TRP A 758 -10.94 -24.60 -12.18
CA TRP A 758 -9.64 -25.21 -12.46
C TRP A 758 -8.51 -24.19 -12.17
N PRO A 759 -7.41 -24.60 -11.50
CA PRO A 759 -6.31 -23.70 -11.17
C PRO A 759 -5.54 -23.30 -12.44
N ILE A 760 -5.84 -22.11 -12.97
CA ILE A 760 -5.07 -21.48 -14.05
C ILE A 760 -4.37 -20.22 -13.55
N THR A 761 -3.18 -19.97 -14.06
CA THR A 761 -2.48 -18.68 -13.94
C THR A 761 -3.05 -17.71 -14.99
N ALA A 762 -3.34 -16.47 -14.59
CA ALA A 762 -3.98 -15.50 -15.49
C ALA A 762 -3.13 -15.23 -16.74
N PRO A 763 -3.74 -15.14 -17.94
CA PRO A 763 -3.02 -14.75 -19.13
C PRO A 763 -2.51 -13.32 -18.98
N VAL A 764 -1.18 -13.17 -19.03
CA VAL A 764 -0.52 -11.87 -19.00
C VAL A 764 -0.62 -11.28 -20.40
N ASP A 765 -1.07 -10.03 -20.53
CA ASP A 765 -1.02 -9.29 -21.79
C ASP A 765 0.35 -9.47 -22.46
N GLY A 766 0.33 -9.88 -23.74
CA GLY A 766 1.53 -10.18 -24.51
C GLY A 766 2.53 -9.01 -24.55
N ALA A 767 2.08 -7.76 -24.50
CA ALA A 767 3.00 -6.61 -24.42
C ALA A 767 3.72 -6.54 -23.06
N ARG A 768 2.97 -6.73 -21.96
CA ARG A 768 3.51 -6.76 -20.59
C ARG A 768 4.43 -7.96 -20.38
N LEU A 769 4.06 -9.15 -20.86
CA LEU A 769 4.88 -10.35 -20.76
C LEU A 769 6.20 -10.19 -21.54
N ARG A 770 6.17 -9.59 -22.74
CA ARG A 770 7.39 -9.27 -23.50
C ARG A 770 8.31 -8.29 -22.75
N SER A 771 7.75 -7.28 -22.08
CA SER A 771 8.54 -6.37 -21.25
C SER A 771 9.18 -7.11 -20.07
N ARG A 772 8.39 -7.92 -19.34
CA ARG A 772 8.88 -8.72 -18.19
C ARG A 772 9.95 -9.72 -18.59
N ARG A 773 9.83 -10.37 -19.76
CA ARG A 773 10.87 -11.24 -20.34
C ARG A 773 12.18 -10.50 -20.60
N ARG A 774 12.10 -9.25 -21.08
CA ARG A 774 13.28 -8.42 -21.32
C ARG A 774 13.98 -8.03 -20.02
N ASP A 775 13.21 -7.60 -19.01
CA ASP A 775 13.71 -7.27 -17.68
C ASP A 775 14.39 -8.50 -17.03
N LEU A 776 13.78 -9.68 -17.15
CA LEU A 776 14.36 -10.93 -16.66
C LEU A 776 15.66 -11.30 -17.38
N ALA A 777 15.69 -11.17 -18.70
CA ALA A 777 16.90 -11.41 -19.49
C ALA A 777 18.03 -10.46 -19.10
N ALA A 778 17.74 -9.18 -18.87
CA ALA A 778 18.74 -8.21 -18.42
C ALA A 778 19.33 -8.56 -17.04
N GLU A 779 18.54 -9.16 -16.15
CA GLU A 779 18.98 -9.56 -14.82
C GLU A 779 19.83 -10.87 -14.84
N LEU A 780 19.34 -11.88 -15.55
CA LEU A 780 19.88 -13.25 -15.47
C LEU A 780 20.95 -13.59 -16.51
N LEU A 781 21.01 -12.88 -17.64
CA LEU A 781 22.04 -13.14 -18.65
C LEU A 781 23.45 -12.88 -18.07
N GLY A 782 24.37 -13.78 -18.41
CA GLY A 782 25.75 -13.72 -17.92
C GLY A 782 25.89 -14.04 -16.43
N THR A 783 24.95 -14.77 -15.83
CA THR A 783 25.11 -15.34 -14.48
C THR A 783 26.16 -16.45 -14.52
N PRO A 784 27.21 -16.40 -13.67
CA PRO A 784 28.22 -17.45 -13.64
C PRO A 784 27.63 -18.76 -13.07
N PRO A 785 28.19 -19.93 -13.45
CA PRO A 785 27.81 -21.18 -12.82
C PRO A 785 28.18 -21.16 -11.34
N PHE A 786 27.20 -21.46 -10.49
CA PHE A 786 27.37 -21.53 -9.03
C PHE A 786 27.15 -22.97 -8.55
N ARG A 787 28.01 -23.47 -7.67
CA ARG A 787 27.91 -24.81 -7.08
C ARG A 787 28.36 -24.84 -5.63
N LEU A 788 27.62 -25.58 -4.79
CA LEU A 788 28.06 -25.95 -3.45
C LEU A 788 29.09 -27.09 -3.48
N PRO A 789 29.90 -27.25 -2.43
CA PRO A 789 30.88 -28.33 -2.35
C PRO A 789 30.24 -29.72 -2.48
N ALA A 790 30.72 -30.51 -3.44
CA ALA A 790 30.26 -31.87 -3.67
C ALA A 790 31.00 -32.88 -2.77
N PRO A 791 30.37 -34.02 -2.43
CA PRO A 791 31.00 -35.07 -1.62
C PRO A 791 32.13 -35.78 -2.39
N VAL A 792 33.07 -36.38 -1.66
CA VAL A 792 34.16 -37.19 -2.23
C VAL A 792 33.69 -38.64 -2.43
N GLY A 793 33.49 -39.07 -3.68
CA GLY A 793 33.14 -40.46 -4.04
C GLY A 793 31.88 -40.61 -4.90
N ARG A 794 31.44 -41.86 -5.16
CA ARG A 794 30.12 -42.10 -5.80
C ARG A 794 29.02 -41.87 -4.77
N GLY A 795 28.18 -40.86 -5.02
CA GLY A 795 27.18 -40.40 -4.07
C GLY A 795 25.92 -41.27 -4.01
N ASP A 796 25.46 -41.48 -2.78
CA ASP A 796 24.08 -41.87 -2.45
C ASP A 796 23.14 -40.74 -2.88
N ASP A 797 22.10 -41.02 -3.68
CA ASP A 797 21.20 -39.99 -4.21
C ASP A 797 19.95 -39.77 -3.35
N SER A 798 19.94 -40.33 -2.14
CA SER A 798 18.89 -40.07 -1.15
C SER A 798 18.97 -38.66 -0.57
N THR A 799 17.88 -38.24 0.07
CA THR A 799 17.81 -36.95 0.76
C THR A 799 18.66 -36.95 2.03
N GLY A 800 19.50 -35.92 2.15
CA GLY A 800 20.08 -35.48 3.40
C GLY A 800 19.20 -34.42 4.05
N VAL A 801 19.09 -34.46 5.38
CA VAL A 801 18.33 -33.50 6.18
C VAL A 801 19.22 -32.96 7.28
N VAL A 802 19.27 -31.64 7.42
CA VAL A 802 19.83 -30.95 8.59
C VAL A 802 18.74 -30.04 9.14
N VAL A 803 18.37 -30.23 10.41
CA VAL A 803 17.40 -29.40 11.10
C VAL A 803 18.10 -28.69 12.24
N GLN A 804 18.03 -27.37 12.26
CA GLN A 804 18.46 -26.54 13.37
C GLN A 804 17.22 -25.95 14.04
N GLN A 805 16.93 -26.40 15.25
CA GLN A 805 15.85 -25.82 16.06
C GLN A 805 16.25 -24.41 16.51
N LEU A 806 15.28 -23.50 16.49
CA LEU A 806 15.40 -22.16 17.02
C LEU A 806 14.52 -22.08 18.27
N ASP A 807 15.11 -21.73 19.41
CA ASP A 807 14.30 -21.45 20.59
C ASP A 807 13.40 -20.20 20.37
N VAL A 808 12.49 -19.94 21.32
CA VAL A 808 11.56 -18.82 21.22
C VAL A 808 12.30 -17.47 21.15
N ASP A 809 13.45 -17.35 21.82
CA ASP A 809 14.23 -16.12 21.83
C ASP A 809 14.97 -15.91 20.50
N GLN A 810 15.54 -16.97 19.91
CA GLN A 810 16.14 -16.97 18.59
C GLN A 810 15.11 -16.67 17.50
N THR A 811 13.91 -17.25 17.62
CA THR A 811 12.79 -16.98 16.70
C THR A 811 12.37 -15.51 16.80
N ARG A 812 12.24 -14.98 18.02
CA ARG A 812 11.98 -13.55 18.25
C ARG A 812 13.11 -12.69 17.68
N ARG A 813 14.38 -13.09 17.87
CA ARG A 813 15.54 -12.40 17.30
C ARG A 813 15.51 -12.34 15.79
N CYS A 814 15.07 -13.37 15.08
CA CYS A 814 14.89 -13.30 13.62
C CYS A 814 13.95 -12.15 13.22
N HIS A 815 12.86 -11.96 13.96
CA HIS A 815 11.95 -10.82 13.76
C HIS A 815 12.55 -9.49 14.22
N THR A 816 13.28 -9.46 15.34
CA THR A 816 13.97 -8.27 15.84
C THR A 816 15.06 -7.80 14.88
N VAL A 817 15.88 -8.71 14.34
CA VAL A 817 16.89 -8.45 13.32
C VAL A 817 16.19 -7.98 12.05
N ALA A 818 15.17 -8.68 11.56
CA ALA A 818 14.41 -8.18 10.41
C ALA A 818 13.93 -6.73 10.61
N ALA A 819 13.32 -6.42 11.76
CA ALA A 819 12.87 -5.07 12.10
C ALA A 819 14.01 -4.05 12.22
N ALA A 820 15.14 -4.41 12.84
CA ALA A 820 16.31 -3.55 13.00
C ALA A 820 16.99 -3.21 11.67
N TRP A 821 16.90 -4.10 10.69
CA TRP A 821 17.37 -3.90 9.32
C TRP A 821 16.23 -3.44 8.38
N HIS A 822 15.08 -3.10 8.97
CA HIS A 822 13.84 -2.63 8.34
C HIS A 822 13.32 -3.53 7.23
N SER A 823 13.68 -4.79 7.27
CA SER A 823 13.34 -5.78 6.27
C SER A 823 12.36 -6.79 6.84
N THR A 824 11.95 -7.74 6.01
CA THR A 824 11.22 -8.92 6.48
C THR A 824 12.21 -10.03 6.82
N PRO A 825 11.81 -11.01 7.66
CA PRO A 825 12.60 -12.22 7.88
C PRO A 825 12.96 -12.95 6.58
N PHE A 826 12.12 -12.83 5.55
CA PHE A 826 12.42 -13.33 4.21
C PHE A 826 13.63 -12.64 3.59
N VAL A 827 13.69 -11.30 3.59
CA VAL A 827 14.82 -10.57 2.99
C VAL A 827 16.11 -10.76 3.79
N VAL A 828 16.03 -10.76 5.12
CA VAL A 828 17.20 -11.06 5.97
C VAL A 828 17.67 -12.50 5.78
N GLY A 829 16.73 -13.45 5.66
CA GLY A 829 17.06 -14.83 5.31
C GLY A 829 17.71 -14.95 3.93
N LEU A 830 17.22 -14.23 2.91
CA LEU A 830 17.84 -14.23 1.58
C LEU A 830 19.28 -13.69 1.61
N ALA A 831 19.54 -12.65 2.40
CA ALA A 831 20.88 -12.13 2.65
C ALA A 831 21.75 -13.15 3.41
N GLY A 832 21.21 -13.79 4.45
CA GLY A 832 21.89 -14.84 5.20
C GLY A 832 22.23 -16.06 4.35
N TYR A 833 21.36 -16.42 3.41
CA TYR A 833 21.60 -17.48 2.44
C TYR A 833 22.80 -17.12 1.55
N ALA A 834 22.80 -15.90 0.98
CA ALA A 834 23.90 -15.43 0.13
C ALA A 834 25.22 -15.33 0.93
N ALA A 835 25.17 -14.86 2.17
CA ALA A 835 26.32 -14.78 3.07
C ALA A 835 26.91 -16.17 3.38
N ALA A 836 26.07 -17.14 3.74
CA ALA A 836 26.48 -18.52 4.02
C ALA A 836 27.04 -19.20 2.75
N ALA A 837 26.42 -18.98 1.59
CA ALA A 837 26.91 -19.46 0.30
C ALA A 837 28.30 -18.90 -0.01
N ARG A 838 28.50 -17.60 0.19
CA ARG A 838 29.79 -16.93 -0.01
C ARG A 838 30.85 -17.45 0.94
N GLN A 839 30.56 -17.56 2.22
CA GLN A 839 31.50 -18.06 3.22
C GLN A 839 31.99 -19.48 2.89
N LEU A 840 31.12 -20.29 2.29
CA LEU A 840 31.43 -21.68 1.96
C LEU A 840 32.15 -21.84 0.60
N THR A 841 31.84 -20.99 -0.38
CA THR A 841 32.30 -21.17 -1.78
C THR A 841 33.25 -20.10 -2.28
N GLY A 842 33.33 -18.95 -1.61
CA GLY A 842 33.99 -17.74 -2.10
C GLY A 842 33.27 -17.03 -3.24
N ALA A 843 32.08 -17.49 -3.65
CA ALA A 843 31.35 -16.90 -4.77
C ALA A 843 30.64 -15.60 -4.36
N ASP A 844 30.85 -14.56 -5.16
CA ASP A 844 30.26 -13.24 -4.99
C ASP A 844 28.96 -13.04 -5.82
N ASP A 845 28.58 -14.04 -6.62
CA ASP A 845 27.40 -14.00 -7.48
C ASP A 845 26.64 -15.32 -7.37
N VAL A 846 25.51 -15.29 -6.66
CA VAL A 846 24.77 -16.49 -6.25
C VAL A 846 23.35 -16.43 -6.83
N PRO A 847 22.98 -17.33 -7.76
CA PRO A 847 21.61 -17.51 -8.18
C PRO A 847 20.81 -18.27 -7.10
N ILE A 848 19.65 -17.76 -6.74
CA ILE A 848 18.77 -18.32 -5.71
C ILE A 848 17.35 -18.38 -6.29
N ALA A 849 16.72 -19.55 -6.28
CA ALA A 849 15.29 -19.65 -6.58
C ALA A 849 14.47 -19.38 -5.32
N VAL A 850 13.38 -18.61 -5.45
CA VAL A 850 12.42 -18.37 -4.36
C VAL A 850 10.99 -18.63 -4.84
N PRO A 851 10.14 -19.31 -4.05
CA PRO A 851 8.77 -19.55 -4.45
C PRO A 851 7.90 -18.30 -4.24
N VAL A 852 7.01 -18.04 -5.19
CA VAL A 852 5.96 -17.02 -5.08
C VAL A 852 4.61 -17.62 -5.47
N ALA A 853 3.56 -17.28 -4.72
CA ALA A 853 2.20 -17.67 -5.10
C ALA A 853 1.73 -16.80 -6.27
N GLN A 854 1.28 -17.42 -7.36
CA GLN A 854 0.57 -16.78 -8.47
C GLN A 854 -0.94 -16.94 -8.26
N ARG A 855 -1.42 -16.57 -7.07
CA ARG A 855 -2.83 -16.70 -6.69
C ARG A 855 -3.48 -15.33 -6.69
N GLY A 856 -4.45 -15.15 -7.59
CA GLY A 856 -5.47 -14.13 -7.42
C GLY A 856 -6.62 -14.66 -6.56
N VAL A 857 -7.64 -13.83 -6.41
CA VAL A 857 -8.85 -14.09 -5.63
C VAL A 857 -9.60 -15.37 -6.08
N ALA A 858 -9.34 -15.88 -7.29
CA ALA A 858 -10.02 -17.01 -7.97
C ALA A 858 -9.58 -18.32 -7.40
N SER A 859 -8.29 -18.28 -7.18
CA SER A 859 -7.42 -19.38 -6.91
C SER A 859 -7.12 -19.44 -5.43
N GLN A 860 -7.48 -18.45 -4.62
CA GLN A 860 -7.18 -18.46 -3.17
C GLN A 860 -7.85 -19.61 -2.42
N HIS A 861 -8.88 -20.23 -3.00
CA HIS A 861 -9.54 -21.44 -2.48
C HIS A 861 -9.40 -22.67 -3.39
N ALA A 862 -8.73 -22.53 -4.54
CA ALA A 862 -8.49 -23.66 -5.45
C ALA A 862 -7.29 -24.48 -4.97
N VAL A 863 -7.43 -25.80 -4.92
CA VAL A 863 -6.28 -26.69 -4.78
C VAL A 863 -5.61 -26.85 -6.14
N GLY A 864 -4.29 -26.69 -6.19
CA GLY A 864 -3.54 -26.73 -7.45
C GLY A 864 -2.10 -26.24 -7.29
N CYS A 865 -1.26 -26.52 -8.28
CA CYS A 865 0.09 -25.97 -8.37
C CYS A 865 0.07 -24.58 -9.01
N LEU A 866 -0.04 -23.56 -8.15
CA LEU A 866 -0.14 -22.15 -8.55
C LEU A 866 1.04 -21.33 -8.04
N LEU A 867 2.12 -21.98 -7.65
CA LEU A 867 3.38 -21.29 -7.40
C LEU A 867 4.11 -21.01 -8.73
N ASN A 868 4.91 -19.95 -8.75
CA ASN A 868 6.02 -19.80 -9.66
C ASN A 868 7.32 -19.75 -8.85
N LEU A 869 8.45 -20.07 -9.46
CA LEU A 869 9.76 -19.87 -8.85
C LEU A 869 10.41 -18.65 -9.50
N LEU A 870 10.89 -17.71 -8.69
CA LEU A 870 11.66 -16.56 -9.16
C LEU A 870 13.14 -16.88 -9.04
N CYS A 871 13.89 -16.73 -10.13
CA CYS A 871 15.34 -16.72 -10.09
C CYS A 871 15.82 -15.33 -9.68
N LEU A 872 16.42 -15.22 -8.49
CA LEU A 872 17.09 -14.02 -8.02
C LEU A 872 18.60 -14.18 -8.21
N ARG A 873 19.27 -13.11 -8.62
CA ARG A 873 20.73 -13.07 -8.73
C ARG A 873 21.30 -12.18 -7.63
N MET A 874 21.93 -12.79 -6.64
CA MET A 874 22.54 -12.10 -5.52
C MET A 874 24.00 -11.77 -5.83
N ARG A 875 24.27 -10.50 -6.15
CA ARG A 875 25.63 -9.98 -6.35
C ARG A 875 26.12 -9.31 -5.06
N MET A 876 27.29 -9.73 -4.60
CA MET A 876 27.96 -9.29 -3.38
C MET A 876 29.32 -8.70 -3.73
N SER A 877 29.81 -7.75 -2.94
CA SER A 877 31.13 -7.12 -3.12
C SER A 877 32.10 -7.56 -2.02
N SER A 878 33.39 -7.64 -2.32
CA SER A 878 34.45 -7.88 -1.31
C SER A 878 34.42 -6.81 -0.23
N GLY A 879 34.03 -7.18 1.00
CA GLY A 879 33.92 -6.28 2.14
C GLY A 879 32.50 -5.85 2.54
N ASP A 880 31.45 -6.38 1.90
CA ASP A 880 30.07 -6.12 2.29
C ASP A 880 29.82 -6.51 3.75
N ARG A 881 29.37 -5.54 4.55
CA ARG A 881 28.81 -5.78 5.88
C ARG A 881 27.40 -6.36 5.75
N SER A 882 26.88 -6.97 6.82
CA SER A 882 25.51 -7.53 6.85
C SER A 882 24.43 -6.57 6.33
N ALA A 883 24.62 -5.25 6.49
CA ALA A 883 23.76 -4.18 5.95
C ALA A 883 23.62 -4.19 4.44
N ALA A 884 24.78 -4.15 3.78
CA ALA A 884 24.86 -4.10 2.34
C ALA A 884 24.28 -5.37 1.73
N LEU A 885 24.44 -6.52 2.41
CA LEU A 885 23.85 -7.79 1.99
C LEU A 885 22.32 -7.79 2.09
N VAL A 886 21.75 -7.24 3.17
CA VAL A 886 20.28 -7.11 3.32
C VAL A 886 19.71 -6.15 2.29
N ASP A 887 20.38 -5.04 1.99
CA ASP A 887 19.96 -4.10 0.95
C ASP A 887 20.06 -4.72 -0.46
N ALA A 888 21.14 -5.46 -0.74
CA ALA A 888 21.32 -6.20 -1.97
C ALA A 888 20.19 -7.24 -2.15
N ALA A 889 19.83 -7.96 -1.09
CA ALA A 889 18.74 -8.93 -1.08
C ALA A 889 17.39 -8.27 -1.35
N ARG A 890 17.10 -7.11 -0.74
CA ARG A 890 15.87 -6.34 -0.98
C ARG A 890 15.77 -5.90 -2.44
N ASN A 891 16.87 -5.38 -2.99
CA ASN A 891 16.94 -4.92 -4.37
C ASN A 891 16.78 -6.08 -5.36
N ALA A 892 17.42 -7.22 -5.11
CA ALA A 892 17.27 -8.43 -5.92
C ALA A 892 15.82 -8.94 -5.92
N LEU A 893 15.20 -9.02 -4.74
CA LEU A 893 13.80 -9.42 -4.61
C LEU A 893 12.86 -8.46 -5.36
N HIS A 894 13.03 -7.15 -5.21
CA HIS A 894 12.21 -6.16 -5.90
C HIS A 894 12.31 -6.28 -7.44
N ARG A 895 13.51 -6.49 -7.98
CA ARG A 895 13.69 -6.76 -9.41
C ARG A 895 13.03 -8.08 -9.84
N GLY A 896 13.18 -9.14 -9.04
CA GLY A 896 12.54 -10.43 -9.30
C GLY A 896 11.01 -10.39 -9.28
N LEU A 897 10.41 -9.63 -8.36
CA LEU A 897 8.94 -9.50 -8.28
C LEU A 897 8.34 -8.79 -9.50
N ARG A 898 9.10 -7.91 -10.18
CA ARG A 898 8.67 -7.29 -11.45
C ARG A 898 8.54 -8.30 -12.59
N THR A 899 9.31 -9.38 -12.54
CA THR A 899 9.34 -10.43 -13.57
C THR A 899 8.51 -11.66 -13.19
N GLN A 900 7.76 -11.61 -12.08
CA GLN A 900 7.09 -12.77 -11.48
C GLN A 900 6.13 -13.55 -12.37
N ALA A 901 5.63 -12.91 -13.42
CA ALA A 901 4.71 -13.51 -14.36
C ALA A 901 5.41 -14.24 -15.52
N VAL A 902 6.74 -14.17 -15.60
CA VAL A 902 7.51 -14.98 -16.54
C VAL A 902 7.61 -16.40 -15.96
N PRO A 903 7.19 -17.44 -16.71
CA PRO A 903 7.31 -18.82 -16.26
C PRO A 903 8.74 -19.19 -15.89
N PHE A 904 8.89 -19.89 -14.77
CA PHE A 904 10.17 -20.38 -14.31
C PHE A 904 11.00 -21.13 -15.38
N PRO A 905 10.44 -22.02 -16.25
CA PRO A 905 11.21 -22.67 -17.31
C PRO A 905 11.91 -21.70 -18.27
N GLU A 906 11.29 -20.54 -18.55
CA GLU A 906 11.89 -19.52 -19.39
C GLU A 906 13.06 -18.83 -18.67
N ALA A 907 12.93 -18.59 -17.36
CA ALA A 907 13.99 -18.03 -16.53
C ALA A 907 15.23 -18.93 -16.52
N VAL A 908 15.03 -20.25 -16.46
CA VAL A 908 16.13 -21.22 -16.48
C VAL A 908 16.84 -21.24 -17.82
N GLY A 909 16.09 -21.06 -18.93
CA GLY A 909 16.68 -20.93 -20.25
C GLY A 909 17.72 -19.80 -20.36
N LEU A 910 17.58 -18.75 -19.54
CA LEU A 910 18.52 -17.62 -19.48
C LEU A 910 19.75 -17.88 -18.60
N LEU A 911 19.66 -18.82 -17.66
CA LEU A 911 20.74 -19.18 -16.73
C LEU A 911 21.65 -20.29 -17.28
N ARG A 912 21.18 -21.09 -18.24
CA ARG A 912 21.91 -22.25 -18.76
C ARG A 912 22.92 -21.90 -19.84
N SER A 913 24.12 -22.47 -19.75
CA SER A 913 25.05 -22.58 -20.88
C SER A 913 24.68 -23.79 -21.75
N ARG A 914 25.05 -23.79 -23.04
CA ARG A 914 24.87 -24.96 -23.94
C ARG A 914 25.59 -26.23 -23.45
N ALA A 915 26.55 -26.11 -22.53
CA ALA A 915 27.32 -27.24 -21.99
C ALA A 915 26.64 -27.95 -20.78
N ASP A 916 25.55 -27.39 -20.23
CA ASP A 916 24.83 -27.91 -19.05
C ASP A 916 23.51 -28.63 -19.40
N LEU A 917 23.30 -28.96 -20.68
CA LEU A 917 22.14 -29.70 -21.18
C LEU A 917 22.21 -31.16 -20.69
N GLY A 918 21.52 -31.48 -19.59
CA GLY A 918 21.43 -32.83 -19.02
C GLY A 918 21.38 -32.91 -17.49
N ARG A 919 21.39 -31.78 -16.78
CA ARG A 919 21.24 -31.72 -15.31
C ARG A 919 19.86 -31.17 -14.91
N PRO A 920 19.43 -31.31 -13.64
CA PRO A 920 18.18 -30.72 -13.16
C PRO A 920 18.13 -29.20 -13.39
N VAL A 921 16.91 -28.69 -13.53
CA VAL A 921 16.59 -27.33 -13.99
C VAL A 921 16.90 -26.26 -12.92
N VAL A 922 17.02 -26.62 -11.64
CA VAL A 922 17.30 -25.69 -10.52
C VAL A 922 18.06 -26.40 -9.40
N PRO A 923 19.26 -25.96 -9.01
CA PRO A 923 20.00 -26.60 -7.93
C PRO A 923 19.66 -26.05 -6.54
N TYR A 924 19.24 -24.78 -6.40
CA TYR A 924 19.19 -24.07 -5.12
C TYR A 924 17.86 -23.34 -4.88
N LEU A 925 17.16 -23.69 -3.81
CA LEU A 925 15.90 -23.07 -3.38
C LEU A 925 16.02 -22.46 -1.98
N PHE A 926 15.48 -21.25 -1.81
CA PHE A 926 15.26 -20.64 -0.49
C PHE A 926 13.78 -20.30 -0.30
N ALA A 927 13.22 -20.67 0.85
CA ALA A 927 11.83 -20.35 1.21
C ALA A 927 11.72 -19.94 2.69
N VAL A 928 10.72 -19.12 3.00
CA VAL A 928 10.34 -18.79 4.38
C VAL A 928 8.87 -19.11 4.59
N GLN A 929 8.57 -19.80 5.67
CA GLN A 929 7.21 -20.14 6.07
C GLN A 929 6.89 -19.45 7.39
N GLN A 930 5.98 -18.47 7.33
CA GLN A 930 5.53 -17.69 8.49
C GLN A 930 4.12 -18.10 8.95
N ASN A 931 3.39 -18.82 8.11
CA ASN A 931 2.04 -19.27 8.44
C ASN A 931 2.08 -20.38 9.49
N GLU A 932 1.05 -20.41 10.34
CA GLU A 932 0.84 -21.54 11.24
C GLU A 932 0.73 -22.85 10.44
N PRO A 933 1.19 -23.98 11.00
CA PRO A 933 1.01 -25.29 10.37
C PRO A 933 -0.47 -25.59 10.09
N PRO A 934 -0.80 -26.32 9.01
CA PRO A 934 -2.18 -26.72 8.75
C PRO A 934 -2.73 -27.57 9.90
N VAL A 935 -3.78 -27.05 10.56
CA VAL A 935 -4.44 -27.72 11.67
C VAL A 935 -5.49 -28.68 11.14
N LEU A 936 -5.43 -29.94 11.59
CA LEU A 936 -6.45 -30.95 11.33
C LEU A 936 -7.27 -31.16 12.60
N ASP A 937 -8.51 -30.69 12.60
CA ASP A 937 -9.36 -30.74 13.79
C ASP A 937 -10.39 -31.88 13.65
N LEU A 938 -10.09 -32.97 14.36
CA LEU A 938 -10.92 -34.16 14.42
C LEU A 938 -11.59 -34.20 15.80
N PRO A 939 -12.92 -33.99 15.92
CA PRO A 939 -13.60 -33.98 17.21
C PRO A 939 -13.28 -35.23 18.05
N GLY A 940 -12.94 -35.00 19.33
CA GLY A 940 -12.52 -36.07 20.25
C GLY A 940 -11.07 -36.54 20.07
N CYS A 941 -10.30 -35.93 19.17
CA CYS A 941 -8.90 -36.25 18.95
C CYS A 941 -8.01 -35.00 19.00
N ARG A 942 -6.72 -35.22 19.28
CA ARG A 942 -5.63 -34.25 19.16
C ARG A 942 -4.73 -34.72 18.01
N ALA A 943 -4.54 -33.89 16.99
CA ALA A 943 -3.70 -34.19 15.84
C ALA A 943 -2.47 -33.27 15.84
N GLU A 944 -1.27 -33.87 15.84
CA GLU A 944 0.00 -33.16 15.75
C GLU A 944 0.63 -33.39 14.38
N LEU A 945 0.87 -32.33 13.62
CA LEU A 945 1.49 -32.43 12.29
C LEU A 945 2.98 -32.76 12.40
N SER A 946 3.42 -33.67 11.55
CA SER A 946 4.80 -34.04 11.26
C SER A 946 5.01 -33.99 9.74
N ARG A 947 6.17 -33.50 9.31
CA ARG A 947 6.56 -33.42 7.91
C ARG A 947 7.74 -34.37 7.67
N PRO A 948 7.49 -35.60 7.19
CA PRO A 948 8.59 -36.51 6.88
C PRO A 948 9.41 -35.95 5.72
N ALA A 949 10.73 -36.16 5.77
CA ALA A 949 11.58 -35.76 4.66
C ALA A 949 11.30 -36.65 3.44
N PRO A 950 11.34 -36.10 2.22
CA PRO A 950 11.16 -36.91 1.02
C PRO A 950 12.34 -37.89 0.88
N HIS A 951 12.11 -39.07 0.30
CA HIS A 951 13.19 -40.04 0.06
C HIS A 951 14.26 -39.50 -0.90
N ARG A 952 13.85 -38.63 -1.84
CA ARG A 952 14.73 -37.96 -2.79
C ARG A 952 14.38 -36.47 -2.89
N ALA A 953 15.37 -35.59 -2.81
CA ALA A 953 15.16 -34.15 -2.82
C ALA A 953 14.91 -33.65 -4.26
N GLY A 954 13.92 -32.77 -4.45
CA GLY A 954 13.64 -32.15 -5.75
C GLY A 954 14.74 -31.20 -6.25
N PHE A 955 15.49 -30.61 -5.33
CA PHE A 955 16.60 -29.68 -5.57
C PHE A 955 17.92 -30.26 -5.07
N GLU A 956 19.06 -29.80 -5.59
CA GLU A 956 20.37 -30.18 -5.06
C GLU A 956 20.53 -29.71 -3.60
N PHE A 957 20.04 -28.51 -3.29
CA PHE A 957 19.90 -27.98 -1.94
C PHE A 957 18.70 -27.02 -1.81
N GLN A 958 17.97 -27.15 -0.73
CA GLN A 958 16.81 -26.35 -0.35
C GLN A 958 16.95 -25.95 1.11
N LEU A 959 16.76 -24.66 1.39
CA LEU A 959 16.75 -24.13 2.74
C LEU A 959 15.39 -23.50 3.05
N GLU A 960 14.77 -23.93 4.13
CA GLU A 960 13.52 -23.38 4.65
C GLU A 960 13.74 -22.77 6.03
N LEU A 961 13.31 -21.53 6.18
CA LEU A 961 13.21 -20.85 7.47
C LEU A 961 11.75 -20.84 7.93
N ARG A 962 11.45 -21.51 9.05
CA ARG A 962 10.10 -21.61 9.60
C ARG A 962 10.02 -20.79 10.90
N LEU A 963 9.19 -19.74 10.88
CA LEU A 963 9.07 -18.77 11.98
C LEU A 963 7.60 -18.63 12.41
N PRO A 964 7.05 -19.59 13.16
CA PRO A 964 5.71 -19.46 13.73
C PRO A 964 5.67 -18.37 14.80
N ALA A 965 4.59 -17.60 14.85
CA ALA A 965 4.44 -16.51 15.82
C ALA A 965 4.38 -17.06 17.26
N GLY A 966 5.22 -16.52 18.14
CA GLY A 966 5.20 -16.83 19.58
C GLY A 966 5.62 -18.25 19.96
N SER A 967 6.14 -19.05 19.02
CA SER A 967 6.54 -20.44 19.22
C SER A 967 8.00 -20.68 18.76
N PRO A 968 8.64 -21.80 19.16
CA PRO A 968 9.93 -22.18 18.60
C PRO A 968 9.87 -22.32 17.07
N GLY A 969 10.87 -21.79 16.38
CA GLY A 969 11.05 -21.92 14.93
C GLY A 969 12.08 -22.98 14.58
N GLU A 970 12.34 -23.14 13.29
CA GLU A 970 13.38 -24.06 12.82
C GLU A 970 13.94 -23.65 11.45
N VAL A 971 15.17 -24.05 11.19
CA VAL A 971 15.80 -24.01 9.87
C VAL A 971 15.96 -25.44 9.37
N VAL A 972 15.35 -25.73 8.23
CA VAL A 972 15.36 -27.07 7.61
C VAL A 972 16.12 -26.99 6.30
N ALA A 973 17.21 -27.75 6.22
CA ALA A 973 18.02 -27.91 5.02
C ALA A 973 17.80 -29.32 4.45
N LEU A 974 17.28 -29.39 3.22
CA LEU A 974 17.16 -30.61 2.43
C LEU A 974 18.18 -30.56 1.30
N TYR A 975 18.91 -31.65 1.07
CA TYR A 975 19.90 -31.70 0.00
C TYR A 975 20.01 -33.11 -0.60
N ARG A 976 20.47 -33.20 -1.85
CA ARG A 976 20.85 -34.49 -2.44
C ARG A 976 22.23 -34.87 -1.93
N ARG A 977 22.35 -36.02 -1.27
CA ARG A 977 23.64 -36.54 -0.78
C ARG A 977 24.64 -36.82 -1.89
N SER A 978 24.18 -36.93 -3.13
CA SER A 978 25.04 -37.12 -4.31
C SER A 978 25.62 -35.81 -4.85
N ALA A 979 25.00 -34.68 -4.53
CA ALA A 979 25.31 -33.37 -5.10
C ALA A 979 26.03 -32.46 -4.11
N VAL A 980 25.68 -32.53 -2.81
CA VAL A 980 26.20 -31.62 -1.80
C VAL A 980 26.67 -32.38 -0.56
N ASP A 981 27.83 -31.99 -0.04
CA ASP A 981 28.44 -32.56 1.16
C ASP A 981 27.70 -32.16 2.45
N ARG A 982 27.57 -33.10 3.39
CA ARG A 982 26.85 -32.88 4.66
C ARG A 982 27.55 -31.87 5.57
N GLU A 983 28.87 -31.89 5.62
CA GLU A 983 29.65 -30.97 6.46
C GLU A 983 29.53 -29.55 5.90
N ALA A 984 29.53 -29.41 4.58
CA ALA A 984 29.24 -28.16 3.89
C ALA A 984 27.85 -27.60 4.24
N ILE A 985 26.79 -28.42 4.19
CA ILE A 985 25.44 -28.00 4.59
C ILE A 985 25.34 -27.63 6.07
N THR A 986 26.00 -28.38 6.95
CA THR A 986 25.99 -28.09 8.39
C THR A 986 26.63 -26.73 8.68
N ARG A 987 27.76 -26.41 8.02
CA ARG A 987 28.39 -25.08 8.10
C ARG A 987 27.52 -24.00 7.49
N PHE A 988 26.86 -24.28 6.36
CA PHE A 988 25.92 -23.36 5.73
C PHE A 988 24.79 -22.97 6.68
N VAL A 989 24.13 -23.97 7.30
CA VAL A 989 23.03 -23.75 8.25
C VAL A 989 23.50 -22.98 9.49
N ALA A 990 24.68 -23.31 10.02
CA ALA A 990 25.24 -22.58 11.17
C ALA A 990 25.51 -21.10 10.84
N GLY A 991 26.13 -20.82 9.68
CA GLY A 991 26.37 -19.45 9.22
C GLY A 991 25.07 -18.69 8.94
N PHE A 992 24.09 -19.34 8.33
CA PHE A 992 22.76 -18.79 8.11
C PHE A 992 22.06 -18.43 9.41
N VAL A 993 22.03 -19.34 10.40
CA VAL A 993 21.40 -19.10 11.71
C VAL A 993 22.12 -17.98 12.45
N ALA A 994 23.45 -17.97 12.45
CA ALA A 994 24.22 -16.89 13.05
C ALA A 994 23.89 -15.53 12.42
N PHE A 995 23.66 -15.48 11.10
CA PHE A 995 23.26 -14.26 10.40
C PHE A 995 21.85 -13.80 10.79
N VAL A 996 20.86 -14.70 10.76
CA VAL A 996 19.45 -14.32 11.00
C VAL A 996 19.11 -14.11 12.48
N THR A 997 19.89 -14.67 13.40
CA THR A 997 19.72 -14.51 14.87
C THR A 997 20.76 -13.61 15.53
N GLY A 998 21.75 -13.14 14.76
CA GLY A 998 22.88 -12.35 15.23
C GLY A 998 22.46 -11.05 15.93
N ALA A 999 23.27 -10.58 16.87
CA ALA A 999 23.00 -9.32 17.56
C ALA A 999 23.10 -8.15 16.58
N THR A 1000 22.22 -7.16 16.74
CA THR A 1000 22.26 -5.87 16.03
C THR A 1000 23.51 -5.04 16.34
N ASP A 1001 24.28 -5.45 17.36
CA ASP A 1001 25.36 -4.66 17.96
C ASP A 1001 26.73 -4.84 17.29
N ASP A 1002 26.83 -5.56 16.17
CA ASP A 1002 28.07 -5.69 15.41
C ASP A 1002 28.11 -4.87 14.12
N ALA A 1003 27.62 -3.62 14.20
CA ALA A 1003 27.89 -2.61 13.19
C ALA A 1003 29.38 -2.18 13.15
N SER A 1004 30.22 -2.67 14.07
CA SER A 1004 31.64 -2.29 14.15
C SER A 1004 32.70 -3.39 14.22
N GLN A 1005 32.47 -4.65 14.63
CA GLN A 1005 33.57 -5.64 14.69
C GLN A 1005 33.15 -7.10 14.43
N ALA A 1006 32.82 -7.41 13.19
CA ALA A 1006 33.16 -8.71 12.62
C ALA A 1006 33.86 -8.49 11.28
N GLY A 1007 35.19 -8.36 11.34
CA GLY A 1007 36.06 -8.60 10.18
C GLY A 1007 36.12 -10.11 9.85
N PRO A 1008 36.71 -10.47 8.70
CA PRO A 1008 36.47 -11.71 7.95
C PRO A 1008 36.60 -13.01 8.75
#